data_AF-A0A939JDP4-F1
#
_entry.id   AF-A0A939JDP4-F1
#
_cell.length_a   1.000
_cell.length_b   1.000
_cell.length_c   1.000
_cell.angle_alpha   90.00
_cell.angle_beta   90.00
_cell.angle_gamma   90.00
#
_symmetry.space_group_name_H-M   'P 1'
#
loop_
_entity.id
_entity.type
_entity.pdbx_description
1 polymer ?
#
loop_
_entity_poly.entity_id
_entity_poly.type
_entity_poly.pdbx_seq_one_letter_code
_entity_poly.pdbx_strand_id
1 'polypeptide(L)'
;MKTTFLPWLACAALFWTAPAAAQTSARKQVQYLSGTDNIHTKTWDFYCTGGRRSGAWTTIQVPSSWEQQGFGSYNYGRDYKTYGKNFRFADEKGQYKHQFKVPAAWQGQEIFIVFEGSMTDTEVKVNGQLAGPIHQGAFYRFKYDLTDKLKYGQDNLLEVTVSKMSAEPTVNNAERLADYWVFGGIFRPVYLEAYPKQFIPHTAINARADGSFAVNVALKGLRQPTDVKADILDAQGKVVGTAQGRAAATDTLVKLSTTVSKPLLWNSEKPNMYRTNIRLEAGGQTLYQTTEKFGFRTIEIRRGKGIYVNGTQVKMKGINRHSWWPETARTLNDSIHLMDVKLIKEMNMNAVRMSHYPPDAKFLDLCDSLGLYVLDELAGWQKAYGTKVGEKLVREMVVKDVNHPSIIFWSNGNEGGTNKELDDDYGKYDLSNRPVIHAHHRPGNDFNGIDCNHYENYYSTQKILADSLIYMPTEFLHAQDDGGAAVGLQDFWDLHWKSQRSGGGFLWALVDEGIVRTDQNNIIDVNGVNAPDGVVGPHREKEGSFYALREIFSPIKIDMKELPAKFKGTIPVENRYHYNNLNECFFQWELVNYRQPGEVFTGSTTMQKSRATSPAVAPLGRGELKLKLPKNWQDYDALVLSAYDPQKNLVYKWSWKTGTNTRLLRDILPAASKQSASVAATETDSTLTLQAAGITVSFNKKTGEIQDVKGNSGDKLSFGKGPVLVSGNATFTGLKHRTEADGEVVETSYQGDLKTMRYKMDGNGWLRLDYEFAAQGDLPFTGISFTYPENYVLGAKWLGKGPYRVWKNRLQGVTENVWENAYNNTQTGAAPWIYPEFKGYFADITWLEMNTVEGKFLVASPDKGLFVRLFDFYGLSGVKPSPALPVGNLSFLETIPPLGTKLALNIDANTKNLGPNSELNHVNGLSKRTLYFFFGLPKSSAAPQPYKAPAKDELF
;
A
#
# COMPACT_ATOMS: atom_id res chain seq x y z
N MET A 1 43.69 48.48 -16.27
CA MET A 1 43.32 49.91 -16.23
C MET A 1 42.06 50.10 -17.06
N LYS A 2 41.07 50.82 -16.50
CA LYS A 2 39.87 51.30 -17.19
C LYS A 2 40.26 52.28 -18.30
N THR A 3 39.44 52.36 -19.37
CA THR A 3 38.69 53.55 -19.88
C THR A 3 38.60 53.52 -21.42
N THR A 4 37.43 53.23 -22.03
CA THR A 4 36.32 54.11 -22.50
C THR A 4 36.54 54.79 -23.87
N PHE A 5 35.68 54.50 -24.87
CA PHE A 5 34.73 55.42 -25.56
C PHE A 5 34.29 54.97 -26.98
N LEU A 6 32.98 55.14 -27.21
CA LEU A 6 32.08 55.03 -28.37
C LEU A 6 32.37 56.06 -29.53
N PRO A 7 31.61 56.20 -30.66
CA PRO A 7 31.04 55.23 -31.62
C PRO A 7 30.86 55.78 -33.10
N TRP A 8 30.13 55.03 -33.97
CA TRP A 8 29.43 55.42 -35.25
C TRP A 8 30.31 55.63 -36.52
N LEU A 9 29.96 55.23 -37.76
CA LEU A 9 28.68 54.92 -38.43
C LEU A 9 28.99 54.05 -39.68
N ALA A 10 28.25 52.96 -39.89
CA ALA A 10 28.38 52.09 -41.07
C ALA A 10 27.14 52.23 -41.97
N CYS A 11 27.36 52.39 -43.28
CA CYS A 11 26.33 52.43 -44.32
C CYS A 11 25.71 51.05 -44.55
N ALA A 12 24.39 51.06 -44.71
CA ALA A 12 23.52 49.92 -44.93
C ALA A 12 23.73 49.26 -46.31
N ALA A 13 23.74 47.92 -46.32
CA ALA A 13 23.41 47.12 -47.48
C ALA A 13 22.24 46.20 -47.12
N LEU A 14 21.08 46.48 -47.72
CA LEU A 14 19.86 45.68 -47.62
C LEU A 14 20.06 44.36 -48.37
N PHE A 15 20.20 43.26 -47.64
CA PHE A 15 19.93 41.92 -48.16
C PHE A 15 18.45 41.61 -47.95
N TRP A 16 17.69 41.52 -49.04
CA TRP A 16 16.38 40.88 -49.06
C TRP A 16 16.54 39.41 -48.73
N THR A 17 16.32 39.03 -47.48
CA THR A 17 16.07 37.64 -47.10
C THR A 17 14.66 37.28 -47.55
N ALA A 18 14.54 36.40 -48.54
CA ALA A 18 13.29 35.72 -48.82
C ALA A 18 12.75 35.10 -47.52
N PRO A 19 11.44 35.17 -47.23
CA PRO A 19 10.89 34.51 -46.05
C PRO A 19 11.18 33.02 -46.17
N ALA A 20 11.99 32.50 -45.25
CA ALA A 20 12.15 31.06 -45.10
C ALA A 20 10.74 30.47 -44.94
N ALA A 21 10.30 29.67 -45.92
CA ALA A 21 9.04 28.95 -45.82
C ALA A 21 9.07 28.20 -44.49
N ALA A 22 8.15 28.54 -43.58
CA ALA A 22 8.07 27.94 -42.27
C ALA A 22 7.93 26.43 -42.45
N GLN A 23 9.01 25.69 -42.19
CA GLN A 23 9.05 24.25 -42.35
C GLN A 23 8.08 23.66 -41.32
N THR A 24 6.95 23.15 -41.78
CA THR A 24 5.93 22.55 -40.91
C THR A 24 6.57 21.36 -40.19
N SER A 25 6.42 21.31 -38.87
CA SER A 25 6.95 20.23 -38.04
C SER A 25 6.37 18.90 -38.52
N ALA A 26 7.22 17.95 -38.90
CA ALA A 26 6.79 16.58 -39.22
C ALA A 26 6.35 15.78 -37.97
N ARG A 27 6.09 16.43 -36.84
CA ARG A 27 5.66 15.84 -35.57
C ARG A 27 4.51 16.64 -34.98
N LYS A 28 3.68 15.96 -34.20
CA LYS A 28 2.68 16.61 -33.35
C LYS A 28 3.35 17.62 -32.43
N GLN A 29 2.76 18.81 -32.32
CA GLN A 29 3.12 19.81 -31.34
C GLN A 29 2.03 19.91 -30.28
N VAL A 30 2.40 20.20 -29.03
CA VAL A 30 1.46 20.30 -27.91
C VAL A 30 1.62 21.65 -27.22
N GLN A 31 0.49 22.29 -26.89
CA GLN A 31 0.46 23.53 -26.11
C GLN A 31 -0.56 23.39 -24.97
N TYR A 32 -0.08 23.38 -23.73
CA TYR A 32 -0.96 23.34 -22.55
C TYR A 32 -1.71 24.66 -22.37
N LEU A 33 -3.04 24.57 -22.27
CA LEU A 33 -3.94 25.69 -21.97
C LEU A 33 -4.24 25.77 -20.48
N SER A 34 -4.30 24.62 -19.81
CA SER A 34 -4.23 24.53 -18.35
C SER A 34 -2.78 24.40 -17.88
N GLY A 35 -2.63 24.09 -16.59
CA GLY A 35 -1.45 23.44 -16.05
C GLY A 35 -1.27 21.98 -16.46
N THR A 36 -0.18 21.36 -16.00
CA THR A 36 0.14 19.93 -16.27
C THR A 36 -0.25 18.99 -15.13
N ASP A 37 -0.44 19.50 -13.91
CA ASP A 37 -0.76 18.73 -12.71
C ASP A 37 -1.25 19.66 -11.57
N ASN A 38 -1.36 19.15 -10.34
CA ASN A 38 -1.82 19.89 -9.16
C ASN A 38 -0.84 20.95 -8.62
N ILE A 39 0.43 20.96 -9.03
CA ILE A 39 1.44 21.94 -8.58
C ILE A 39 1.89 22.88 -9.70
N HIS A 40 1.58 22.55 -10.95
CA HIS A 40 1.88 23.36 -12.13
C HIS A 40 0.58 23.80 -12.80
N THR A 41 -0.27 24.53 -12.10
CA THR A 41 -1.60 24.95 -12.58
C THR A 41 -1.57 26.23 -13.44
N LYS A 42 -2.70 26.55 -14.08
CA LYS A 42 -2.96 27.88 -14.67
C LYS A 42 -4.26 28.46 -14.15
N THR A 43 -4.26 29.77 -13.91
CA THR A 43 -5.44 30.53 -13.47
C THR A 43 -6.40 30.77 -14.63
N TRP A 44 -7.65 30.33 -14.49
CA TRP A 44 -8.75 30.60 -15.41
C TRP A 44 -9.85 31.40 -14.70
N ASP A 45 -10.67 32.14 -15.44
CA ASP A 45 -11.88 32.75 -14.89
C ASP A 45 -12.90 31.66 -14.60
N PHE A 46 -13.64 31.78 -13.50
CA PHE A 46 -14.51 30.72 -13.01
C PHE A 46 -15.81 31.25 -12.37
N TYR A 47 -16.91 30.55 -12.63
CA TYR A 47 -18.20 30.78 -12.01
C TYR A 47 -18.80 29.43 -11.59
N CYS A 48 -19.15 29.28 -10.32
CA CYS A 48 -19.88 28.11 -9.81
C CYS A 48 -21.36 28.47 -9.60
N THR A 49 -22.30 27.62 -10.03
CA THR A 49 -23.74 27.90 -9.92
C THR A 49 -24.32 27.67 -8.53
N GLY A 50 -23.67 26.87 -7.68
CA GLY A 50 -24.14 26.55 -6.33
C GLY A 50 -23.02 26.11 -5.38
N GLY A 51 -23.37 25.91 -4.11
CA GLY A 51 -22.42 25.56 -3.05
C GLY A 51 -21.59 26.74 -2.54
N ARG A 52 -20.38 26.48 -2.07
CA ARG A 52 -19.47 27.53 -1.58
C ARG A 52 -18.97 28.39 -2.74
N ARG A 53 -18.74 29.68 -2.46
CA ARG A 53 -18.20 30.68 -3.40
C ARG A 53 -18.91 30.69 -4.78
N SER A 54 -20.23 30.50 -4.81
CA SER A 54 -21.04 30.49 -6.02
C SER A 54 -21.70 31.84 -6.33
N GLY A 55 -22.25 32.00 -7.54
CA GLY A 55 -23.09 33.15 -7.90
C GLY A 55 -22.34 34.37 -8.45
N ALA A 56 -21.01 34.35 -8.47
CA ALA A 56 -20.17 35.42 -9.02
C ALA A 56 -18.97 34.87 -9.79
N TRP A 57 -18.48 35.64 -10.77
CA TRP A 57 -17.24 35.35 -11.49
C TRP A 57 -16.02 35.66 -10.62
N THR A 58 -15.07 34.74 -10.60
CA THR A 58 -13.78 34.85 -9.91
C THR A 58 -12.73 34.07 -10.71
N THR A 59 -11.73 33.50 -10.05
CA THR A 59 -10.71 32.65 -10.68
C THR A 59 -10.55 31.31 -10.00
N ILE A 60 -10.04 30.32 -10.74
CA ILE A 60 -9.71 28.98 -10.27
C ILE A 60 -8.40 28.51 -10.92
N GLN A 61 -7.63 27.68 -10.22
CA GLN A 61 -6.49 26.97 -10.80
C GLN A 61 -6.95 25.73 -11.58
N VAL A 62 -6.43 25.52 -12.78
CA VAL A 62 -6.74 24.34 -13.61
C VAL A 62 -5.43 23.63 -13.97
N PRO A 63 -5.32 22.29 -13.81
CA PRO A 63 -6.39 21.37 -13.40
C PRO A 63 -6.67 21.36 -11.88
N SER A 64 -7.90 21.04 -11.49
CA SER A 64 -8.30 20.83 -10.09
C SER A 64 -9.71 20.24 -9.93
N SER A 65 -10.00 19.73 -8.74
CA SER A 65 -11.37 19.60 -8.23
C SER A 65 -11.79 20.91 -7.55
N TRP A 66 -12.94 21.49 -7.93
CA TRP A 66 -13.32 22.82 -7.46
C TRP A 66 -13.59 22.86 -5.94
N GLU A 67 -13.96 21.73 -5.33
CA GLU A 67 -14.19 21.63 -3.89
C GLU A 67 -12.92 21.90 -3.10
N GLN A 68 -11.76 21.50 -3.63
CA GLN A 68 -10.46 21.75 -3.01
C GLN A 68 -10.00 23.20 -3.14
N GLN A 69 -10.67 24.02 -3.96
CA GLN A 69 -10.41 25.46 -4.07
C GLN A 69 -11.49 26.34 -3.42
N GLY A 70 -12.35 25.72 -2.60
CA GLY A 70 -13.36 26.43 -1.82
C GLY A 70 -14.67 26.67 -2.55
N PHE A 71 -14.92 26.00 -3.69
CA PHE A 71 -16.16 26.12 -4.46
C PHE A 71 -17.05 24.89 -4.30
N GLY A 72 -18.33 25.00 -4.68
CA GLY A 72 -19.24 23.85 -4.71
C GLY A 72 -19.46 23.21 -3.34
N SER A 73 -19.92 21.96 -3.33
CA SER A 73 -20.26 21.22 -2.10
C SER A 73 -19.59 19.84 -2.08
N TYR A 74 -19.10 19.39 -0.93
CA TYR A 74 -18.62 18.02 -0.80
C TYR A 74 -19.80 17.04 -0.69
N ASN A 75 -19.71 15.90 -1.35
CA ASN A 75 -20.57 14.75 -1.12
C ASN A 75 -19.81 13.45 -1.45
N TYR A 76 -20.28 12.35 -0.90
CA TYR A 76 -19.77 11.00 -1.14
C TYR A 76 -20.86 10.19 -1.87
N GLY A 77 -20.51 9.36 -2.86
CA GLY A 77 -21.50 8.75 -3.76
C GLY A 77 -22.51 7.83 -3.05
N ARG A 78 -22.19 7.38 -1.84
CA ARG A 78 -23.06 6.59 -0.96
C ARG A 78 -23.76 7.37 0.15
N ASP A 79 -23.81 8.69 0.09
CA ASP A 79 -24.48 9.51 1.11
C ASP A 79 -25.98 9.18 1.30
N TYR A 80 -26.63 8.60 0.29
CA TYR A 80 -27.99 8.06 0.42
C TYR A 80 -28.10 6.84 1.36
N LYS A 81 -26.99 6.12 1.62
CA LYS A 81 -26.89 5.06 2.63
C LYS A 81 -26.65 5.64 4.02
N THR A 82 -25.77 6.65 4.12
CA THR A 82 -25.37 7.27 5.40
C THR A 82 -26.44 8.19 5.96
N TYR A 83 -27.01 9.06 5.12
CA TYR A 83 -27.97 10.11 5.51
C TYR A 83 -29.41 9.82 5.05
N GLY A 84 -29.64 8.66 4.41
CA GLY A 84 -30.95 8.16 4.03
C GLY A 84 -31.31 8.38 2.56
N LYS A 85 -32.25 7.55 2.05
CA LYS A 85 -32.58 7.43 0.62
C LYS A 85 -33.02 8.72 -0.11
N ASN A 86 -33.38 9.76 0.63
CA ASN A 86 -33.83 11.05 0.10
C ASN A 86 -32.71 12.10 0.10
N PHE A 87 -31.46 11.70 0.38
CA PHE A 87 -30.31 12.59 0.33
C PHE A 87 -30.22 13.27 -1.05
N ARG A 88 -30.02 14.59 -1.04
CA ARG A 88 -29.89 15.38 -2.26
C ARG A 88 -28.42 15.58 -2.58
N PHE A 89 -27.98 14.97 -3.67
CA PHE A 89 -26.63 15.16 -4.19
C PHE A 89 -26.46 16.57 -4.74
N ALA A 90 -25.23 17.07 -4.62
CA ALA A 90 -24.87 18.37 -5.15
C ALA A 90 -24.81 18.30 -6.69
N ASP A 91 -25.48 19.23 -7.36
CA ASP A 91 -25.67 19.26 -8.82
C ASP A 91 -25.16 20.56 -9.46
N GLU A 92 -24.29 21.29 -8.76
CA GLU A 92 -23.71 22.52 -9.28
C GLU A 92 -22.94 22.35 -10.60
N LYS A 93 -22.82 23.45 -11.33
CA LYS A 93 -22.08 23.57 -12.58
C LYS A 93 -20.96 24.59 -12.42
N GLY A 94 -19.80 24.27 -12.99
CA GLY A 94 -18.67 25.18 -13.12
C GLY A 94 -18.58 25.71 -14.55
N GLN A 95 -18.52 27.03 -14.71
CA GLN A 95 -18.28 27.69 -15.99
C GLN A 95 -16.89 28.32 -15.95
N TYR A 96 -16.09 28.04 -16.97
CA TYR A 96 -14.70 28.47 -17.07
C TYR A 96 -14.52 29.36 -18.29
N LYS A 97 -13.65 30.38 -18.19
CA LYS A 97 -13.15 31.13 -19.34
C LYS A 97 -11.63 31.25 -19.30
N HIS A 98 -11.01 31.08 -20.46
CA HIS A 98 -9.57 31.24 -20.61
C HIS A 98 -9.23 31.88 -21.95
N GLN A 99 -8.48 32.99 -21.90
CA GLN A 99 -7.91 33.60 -23.11
C GLN A 99 -6.58 32.95 -23.43
N PHE A 100 -6.39 32.55 -24.68
CA PHE A 100 -5.16 31.91 -25.14
C PHE A 100 -4.81 32.31 -26.56
N LYS A 101 -3.52 32.26 -26.90
CA LYS A 101 -3.02 32.47 -28.26
C LYS A 101 -2.60 31.15 -28.88
N VAL A 102 -2.94 30.97 -30.15
CA VAL A 102 -2.46 29.87 -30.98
C VAL A 102 -1.35 30.40 -31.89
N PRO A 103 -0.18 29.73 -32.00
CA PRO A 103 0.89 30.17 -32.88
C PRO A 103 0.42 30.40 -34.33
N ALA A 104 0.83 31.49 -34.96
CA ALA A 104 0.48 31.77 -36.37
C ALA A 104 1.00 30.65 -37.31
N ALA A 105 2.14 30.04 -36.97
CA ALA A 105 2.73 28.91 -37.70
C ALA A 105 1.89 27.62 -37.68
N TRP A 106 0.84 27.55 -36.85
CA TRP A 106 -0.10 26.44 -36.83
C TRP A 106 -1.23 26.60 -37.85
N GLN A 107 -1.33 27.75 -38.52
CA GLN A 107 -2.32 27.94 -39.57
C GLN A 107 -2.11 26.91 -40.69
N GLY A 108 -3.20 26.25 -41.09
CA GLY A 108 -3.15 25.17 -42.08
C GLY A 108 -2.77 23.79 -41.52
N GLN A 109 -2.54 23.66 -40.21
CA GLN A 109 -2.46 22.37 -39.52
C GLN A 109 -3.86 21.84 -39.16
N GLU A 110 -3.94 20.67 -38.53
CA GLU A 110 -5.13 20.10 -37.91
C GLU A 110 -4.99 20.27 -36.39
N ILE A 111 -5.86 21.07 -35.79
CA ILE A 111 -5.75 21.44 -34.37
C ILE A 111 -6.85 20.76 -33.58
N PHE A 112 -6.48 20.08 -32.50
CA PHE A 112 -7.42 19.46 -31.57
C PHE A 112 -7.26 20.06 -30.18
N ILE A 113 -8.36 20.27 -29.46
CA ILE A 113 -8.31 20.45 -27.99
C ILE A 113 -8.52 19.11 -27.33
N VAL A 114 -7.71 18.81 -26.33
CA VAL A 114 -7.73 17.57 -25.55
C VAL A 114 -8.03 17.90 -24.10
N PHE A 115 -8.97 17.17 -23.52
CA PHE A 115 -9.22 17.14 -22.07
C PHE A 115 -8.82 15.75 -21.58
N GLU A 116 -7.91 15.68 -20.62
CA GLU A 116 -7.47 14.39 -20.05
C GLU A 116 -8.45 13.82 -19.01
N GLY A 117 -9.38 14.64 -18.52
CA GLY A 117 -10.42 14.26 -17.57
C GLY A 117 -11.17 15.48 -17.05
N SER A 118 -12.50 15.41 -17.02
CA SER A 118 -13.38 16.49 -16.58
C SER A 118 -14.66 15.89 -15.98
N MET A 119 -15.01 16.28 -14.76
CA MET A 119 -16.12 15.73 -13.99
C MET A 119 -17.33 16.67 -14.01
N THR A 120 -18.40 16.40 -14.77
CA THR A 120 -18.71 15.18 -15.53
C THR A 120 -19.15 15.48 -16.96
N ASP A 121 -20.32 16.12 -17.13
CA ASP A 121 -20.77 16.52 -18.47
C ASP A 121 -20.03 17.80 -18.86
N THR A 122 -19.33 17.78 -19.99
CA THR A 122 -18.42 18.86 -20.40
C THR A 122 -18.79 19.43 -21.76
N GLU A 123 -19.33 20.65 -21.75
CA GLU A 123 -19.57 21.46 -22.95
C GLU A 123 -18.37 22.37 -23.20
N VAL A 124 -17.85 22.38 -24.43
CA VAL A 124 -16.67 23.17 -24.82
C VAL A 124 -17.02 24.10 -25.98
N LYS A 125 -16.72 25.39 -25.81
CA LYS A 125 -16.86 26.42 -26.83
C LYS A 125 -15.54 27.16 -27.04
N VAL A 126 -15.26 27.52 -28.28
CA VAL A 126 -14.12 28.38 -28.65
C VAL A 126 -14.65 29.52 -29.51
N ASN A 127 -14.36 30.76 -29.11
CA ASN A 127 -14.83 31.97 -29.77
C ASN A 127 -16.38 31.98 -29.96
N GLY A 128 -17.12 31.50 -28.95
CA GLY A 128 -18.58 31.39 -28.97
C GLY A 128 -19.15 30.21 -29.76
N GLN A 129 -18.32 29.40 -30.44
CA GLN A 129 -18.76 28.25 -31.23
C GLN A 129 -18.52 26.93 -30.48
N LEU A 130 -19.48 25.99 -30.54
CA LEU A 130 -19.31 24.66 -29.96
C LEU A 130 -18.16 23.90 -30.64
N ALA A 131 -17.26 23.34 -29.84
CA ALA A 131 -16.16 22.50 -30.32
C ALA A 131 -16.64 21.12 -30.79
N GLY A 132 -17.68 20.58 -30.14
CA GLY A 132 -18.29 19.29 -30.45
C GLY A 132 -19.51 19.02 -29.56
N PRO A 133 -20.05 17.78 -29.60
CA PRO A 133 -21.10 17.34 -28.66
C PRO A 133 -20.68 17.51 -27.20
N ILE A 134 -21.62 17.50 -26.26
CA ILE A 134 -21.29 17.47 -24.83
C ILE A 134 -20.64 16.11 -24.52
N HIS A 135 -19.45 16.13 -23.92
CA HIS A 135 -18.83 14.90 -23.43
C HIS A 135 -19.51 14.46 -22.14
N GLN A 136 -19.64 13.16 -21.93
CA GLN A 136 -20.29 12.55 -20.77
C GLN A 136 -19.43 11.36 -20.35
N GLY A 137 -19.01 11.35 -19.08
CA GLY A 137 -18.09 10.39 -18.48
C GLY A 137 -16.87 11.09 -17.85
N ALA A 138 -16.71 10.99 -16.54
CA ALA A 138 -15.73 11.78 -15.78
C ALA A 138 -14.26 11.49 -16.12
N PHE A 139 -13.92 10.22 -16.35
CA PHE A 139 -12.54 9.72 -16.22
C PHE A 139 -11.77 9.58 -17.53
N TYR A 140 -12.38 9.97 -18.65
CA TYR A 140 -11.91 9.62 -19.99
C TYR A 140 -11.27 10.80 -20.70
N ARG A 141 -10.24 10.51 -21.50
CA ARG A 141 -9.61 11.51 -22.38
C ARG A 141 -10.45 11.66 -23.65
N PHE A 142 -10.91 12.87 -23.92
CA PHE A 142 -11.64 13.19 -25.15
C PHE A 142 -11.02 14.38 -25.87
N LYS A 143 -11.32 14.52 -27.16
CA LYS A 143 -10.80 15.61 -27.99
C LYS A 143 -11.78 16.09 -29.07
N TYR A 144 -11.68 17.37 -29.41
CA TYR A 144 -12.45 18.01 -30.48
C TYR A 144 -11.55 18.68 -31.50
N ASP A 145 -11.96 18.65 -32.77
CA ASP A 145 -11.30 19.37 -33.85
C ASP A 145 -11.68 20.86 -33.80
N LEU A 146 -10.68 21.73 -33.70
CA LEU A 146 -10.80 23.18 -33.62
C LEU A 146 -10.25 23.89 -34.86
N THR A 147 -9.84 23.15 -35.89
CA THR A 147 -9.09 23.70 -37.03
C THR A 147 -9.75 24.92 -37.67
N ASP A 148 -11.07 24.92 -37.76
CA ASP A 148 -11.94 25.95 -38.37
C ASP A 148 -12.46 27.00 -37.37
N LYS A 149 -12.14 26.89 -36.08
CA LYS A 149 -12.70 27.71 -34.99
C LYS A 149 -11.69 28.70 -34.38
N LEU A 150 -10.43 28.59 -34.76
CA LEU A 150 -9.31 29.33 -34.17
C LEU A 150 -8.91 30.56 -34.97
N LYS A 151 -8.52 31.61 -34.25
CA LYS A 151 -7.86 32.81 -34.76
C LYS A 151 -6.36 32.67 -34.54
N TYR A 152 -5.63 32.26 -35.58
CA TYR A 152 -4.18 32.04 -35.50
C TYR A 152 -3.42 33.35 -35.30
N GLY A 153 -2.43 33.36 -34.39
CA GLY A 153 -1.65 34.55 -34.04
C GLY A 153 -2.38 35.60 -33.20
N GLN A 154 -3.66 35.37 -32.88
CA GLN A 154 -4.52 36.29 -32.14
C GLN A 154 -5.06 35.64 -30.86
N ASP A 155 -5.73 36.43 -30.02
CA ASP A 155 -6.42 35.95 -28.84
C ASP A 155 -7.67 35.15 -29.22
N ASN A 156 -7.80 33.99 -28.59
CA ASN A 156 -8.95 33.10 -28.66
C ASN A 156 -9.55 33.00 -27.26
N LEU A 157 -10.87 32.84 -27.19
CA LEU A 157 -11.59 32.60 -25.94
C LEU A 157 -12.03 31.15 -25.87
N LEU A 158 -11.55 30.41 -24.88
CA LEU A 158 -12.08 29.11 -24.48
C LEU A 158 -13.15 29.32 -23.42
N GLU A 159 -14.30 28.70 -23.59
CA GLU A 159 -15.39 28.67 -22.61
C GLU A 159 -15.78 27.21 -22.37
N VAL A 160 -15.83 26.78 -21.11
CA VAL A 160 -16.15 25.40 -20.75
C VAL A 160 -17.24 25.40 -19.69
N THR A 161 -18.30 24.63 -19.88
CA THR A 161 -19.30 24.38 -18.83
C THR A 161 -19.21 22.91 -18.40
N VAL A 162 -18.95 22.69 -17.12
CA VAL A 162 -18.83 21.37 -16.52
C VAL A 162 -19.97 21.16 -15.52
N SER A 163 -20.80 20.15 -15.72
CA SER A 163 -21.88 19.79 -14.80
C SER A 163 -21.45 18.63 -13.90
N LYS A 164 -21.63 18.78 -12.57
CA LYS A 164 -21.24 17.75 -11.59
C LYS A 164 -22.04 16.46 -11.73
N MET A 165 -23.34 16.60 -11.99
CA MET A 165 -24.24 15.50 -12.33
C MET A 165 -24.50 15.52 -13.83
N SER A 166 -24.49 14.35 -14.44
CA SER A 166 -24.73 14.17 -15.87
C SER A 166 -26.21 14.37 -16.21
N ALA A 167 -26.48 14.91 -17.39
CA ALA A 167 -27.82 14.89 -17.97
C ALA A 167 -28.24 13.48 -18.41
N GLU A 168 -27.28 12.55 -18.57
CA GLU A 168 -27.55 11.15 -18.87
C GLU A 168 -27.59 10.31 -17.58
N PRO A 169 -28.76 9.76 -17.18
CA PRO A 169 -28.90 9.08 -15.90
C PRO A 169 -27.99 7.86 -15.71
N THR A 170 -27.65 7.12 -16.77
CA THR A 170 -26.77 5.95 -16.64
C THR A 170 -25.34 6.33 -16.24
N VAL A 171 -24.87 7.52 -16.62
CA VAL A 171 -23.58 8.05 -16.16
C VAL A 171 -23.62 8.33 -14.66
N ASN A 172 -24.69 8.95 -14.16
CA ASN A 172 -24.84 9.19 -12.72
C ASN A 172 -24.83 7.89 -11.92
N ASN A 173 -25.54 6.88 -12.39
CA ASN A 173 -25.58 5.57 -11.76
C ASN A 173 -24.21 4.87 -11.75
N ALA A 174 -23.45 4.98 -12.86
CA ALA A 174 -22.17 4.31 -13.03
C ALA A 174 -21.03 4.92 -12.21
N GLU A 175 -20.97 6.25 -12.10
CA GLU A 175 -19.81 6.96 -11.52
C GLU A 175 -20.13 7.98 -10.42
N ARG A 176 -21.38 8.44 -10.26
CA ARG A 176 -21.70 9.51 -9.29
C ARG A 176 -22.37 9.00 -8.03
N LEU A 177 -22.84 7.75 -8.04
CA LEU A 177 -23.42 7.02 -6.90
C LEU A 177 -22.53 5.86 -6.40
N ALA A 178 -21.24 5.93 -6.72
CA ALA A 178 -20.25 4.91 -6.41
C ALA A 178 -19.59 5.10 -5.03
N ASP A 179 -18.87 4.07 -4.57
CA ASP A 179 -18.18 4.07 -3.28
C ASP A 179 -16.89 4.90 -3.29
N TYR A 180 -17.05 6.22 -3.44
CA TYR A 180 -15.96 7.18 -3.32
C TYR A 180 -16.47 8.63 -3.23
N TRP A 181 -15.55 9.56 -2.98
CA TRP A 181 -15.81 11.01 -3.03
C TRP A 181 -16.13 11.50 -4.45
N VAL A 182 -17.14 12.37 -4.54
CA VAL A 182 -17.73 12.84 -5.79
C VAL A 182 -17.45 14.33 -5.96
N PHE A 183 -16.49 14.64 -6.83
CA PHE A 183 -16.02 16.01 -7.10
C PHE A 183 -16.49 16.55 -8.44
N GLY A 184 -16.43 17.87 -8.63
CA GLY A 184 -16.58 18.49 -9.94
C GLY A 184 -15.32 19.20 -10.42
N GLY A 185 -15.27 19.47 -11.73
CA GLY A 185 -14.27 20.33 -12.34
C GLY A 185 -13.34 19.63 -13.34
N ILE A 186 -12.46 20.44 -13.92
CA ILE A 186 -11.46 20.00 -14.90
C ILE A 186 -10.23 19.52 -14.11
N PHE A 187 -10.27 18.26 -13.67
CA PHE A 187 -9.32 17.72 -12.70
C PHE A 187 -8.04 17.14 -13.30
N ARG A 188 -7.96 17.04 -14.63
CA ARG A 188 -6.75 16.68 -15.40
C ARG A 188 -6.47 17.69 -16.52
N PRO A 189 -5.26 17.71 -17.11
CA PRO A 189 -4.85 18.77 -18.04
C PRO A 189 -5.72 18.95 -19.29
N VAL A 190 -5.68 20.18 -19.82
CA VAL A 190 -6.26 20.64 -21.09
C VAL A 190 -5.16 21.24 -21.96
N TYR A 191 -5.06 20.77 -23.20
CA TYR A 191 -4.04 21.24 -24.14
C TYR A 191 -4.53 21.18 -25.59
N LEU A 192 -3.83 21.90 -26.46
CA LEU A 192 -3.96 21.78 -27.89
C LEU A 192 -2.93 20.79 -28.44
N GLU A 193 -3.35 19.99 -29.41
CA GLU A 193 -2.49 19.21 -30.29
C GLU A 193 -2.55 19.79 -31.70
N ALA A 194 -1.40 20.06 -32.31
CA ALA A 194 -1.29 20.48 -33.69
C ALA A 194 -0.60 19.41 -34.53
N TYR A 195 -1.29 18.96 -35.59
CA TYR A 195 -0.79 17.96 -36.52
C TYR A 195 -0.65 18.54 -37.93
N PRO A 196 0.35 18.11 -38.71
CA PRO A 196 0.30 18.27 -40.17
C PRO A 196 -0.99 17.72 -40.76
N LYS A 197 -1.36 18.15 -41.99
CA LYS A 197 -2.58 17.66 -42.66
C LYS A 197 -2.61 16.14 -42.89
N GLN A 198 -1.44 15.51 -42.95
CA GLN A 198 -1.28 14.06 -43.11
C GLN A 198 -0.61 13.53 -41.85
N PHE A 199 -1.30 12.72 -41.06
CA PHE A 199 -0.78 12.30 -39.75
C PHE A 199 -1.36 10.98 -39.25
N ILE A 200 -0.76 10.48 -38.17
CA ILE A 200 -1.16 9.27 -37.46
C ILE A 200 -1.91 9.69 -36.18
N PRO A 201 -3.25 9.49 -36.08
CA PRO A 201 -4.00 9.89 -34.91
C PRO A 201 -3.86 8.94 -33.71
N HIS A 202 -3.57 7.66 -33.93
CA HIS A 202 -3.27 6.66 -32.90
C HIS A 202 -2.66 5.39 -33.54
N THR A 203 -2.15 4.50 -32.71
CA THR A 203 -1.63 3.19 -33.11
C THR A 203 -2.09 2.12 -32.13
N ALA A 204 -2.13 0.87 -32.57
CA ALA A 204 -2.31 -0.28 -31.68
C ALA A 204 -1.24 -1.33 -31.98
N ILE A 205 -0.40 -1.62 -30.99
CA ILE A 205 0.75 -2.53 -31.10
C ILE A 205 0.41 -3.89 -30.50
N ASN A 206 0.83 -4.95 -31.20
CA ASN A 206 0.86 -6.33 -30.69
C ASN A 206 2.28 -6.89 -30.85
N ALA A 207 3.00 -6.93 -29.73
CA ALA A 207 4.38 -7.40 -29.64
C ALA A 207 4.44 -8.65 -28.76
N ARG A 208 4.62 -9.82 -29.37
CA ARG A 208 4.49 -11.13 -28.73
C ARG A 208 5.83 -11.68 -28.23
N ALA A 209 5.78 -12.59 -27.25
CA ALA A 209 6.96 -13.19 -26.67
C ALA A 209 7.82 -14.01 -27.66
N ASP A 210 7.23 -14.46 -28.77
CA ASP A 210 7.95 -15.14 -29.85
C ASP A 210 8.72 -14.20 -30.80
N GLY A 211 8.65 -12.88 -30.57
CA GLY A 211 9.29 -11.87 -31.41
C GLY A 211 8.40 -11.32 -32.52
N SER A 212 7.19 -11.84 -32.70
CA SER A 212 6.24 -11.29 -33.65
C SER A 212 5.84 -9.87 -33.25
N PHE A 213 5.97 -8.94 -34.18
CA PHE A 213 5.54 -7.56 -34.00
C PHE A 213 4.52 -7.22 -35.09
N ALA A 214 3.36 -6.74 -34.68
CA ALA A 214 2.35 -6.17 -35.56
C ALA A 214 1.90 -4.81 -35.02
N VAL A 215 1.61 -3.88 -35.92
CA VAL A 215 1.04 -2.57 -35.57
C VAL A 215 -0.03 -2.15 -36.56
N ASN A 216 -1.15 -1.73 -36.01
CA ASN A 216 -2.19 -1.01 -36.73
C ASN A 216 -1.87 0.48 -36.65
N VAL A 217 -1.61 1.12 -37.79
CA VAL A 217 -1.33 2.55 -37.88
C VAL A 217 -2.54 3.23 -38.49
N ALA A 218 -3.30 3.98 -37.67
CA ALA A 218 -4.39 4.78 -38.19
C ALA A 218 -3.83 5.96 -39.00
N LEU A 219 -4.58 6.40 -40.00
CA LEU A 219 -4.16 7.41 -40.97
C LEU A 219 -5.26 8.47 -41.14
N LYS A 220 -4.90 9.75 -41.13
CA LYS A 220 -5.82 10.85 -41.46
C LYS A 220 -5.20 11.75 -42.52
N GLY A 221 -6.01 12.10 -43.52
CA GLY A 221 -5.74 13.18 -44.46
C GLY A 221 -4.76 12.87 -45.58
N LEU A 222 -4.41 11.59 -45.80
CA LEU A 222 -3.57 11.18 -46.94
C LEU A 222 -4.12 11.71 -48.27
N ARG A 223 -3.21 12.11 -49.16
CA ARG A 223 -3.55 12.65 -50.50
C ARG A 223 -2.89 11.92 -51.65
N GLN A 224 -1.95 11.05 -51.33
CA GLN A 224 -1.13 10.33 -52.27
C GLN A 224 -0.68 9.00 -51.66
N PRO A 225 -0.28 8.02 -52.49
CA PRO A 225 0.35 6.82 -52.00
C PRO A 225 1.55 7.16 -51.10
N THR A 226 1.55 6.64 -49.89
CA THR A 226 2.47 7.02 -48.82
C THR A 226 3.11 5.76 -48.25
N ASP A 227 4.44 5.74 -48.15
CA ASP A 227 5.17 4.69 -47.47
C ASP A 227 5.04 4.88 -45.96
N VAL A 228 4.76 3.78 -45.25
CA VAL A 228 4.63 3.76 -43.80
C VAL A 228 5.67 2.81 -43.25
N LYS A 229 6.57 3.34 -42.41
CA LYS A 229 7.69 2.58 -41.84
C LYS A 229 7.70 2.68 -40.33
N ALA A 230 7.82 1.55 -39.65
CA ALA A 230 7.92 1.43 -38.20
C ALA A 230 9.26 0.78 -37.83
N ASP A 231 10.22 1.59 -37.40
CA ASP A 231 11.53 1.12 -36.91
C ASP A 231 11.43 0.78 -35.41
N ILE A 232 11.73 -0.46 -35.05
CA ILE A 232 11.72 -0.94 -33.66
C ILE A 232 13.10 -0.73 -33.06
N LEU A 233 13.17 0.02 -31.95
CA LEU A 233 14.39 0.36 -31.24
C LEU A 233 14.42 -0.32 -29.87
N ASP A 234 15.57 -0.90 -29.52
CA ASP A 234 15.83 -1.37 -28.17
C ASP A 234 16.09 -0.22 -27.18
N ALA A 235 16.38 -0.58 -25.92
CA ALA A 235 16.66 0.38 -24.85
C ALA A 235 17.92 1.23 -25.12
N GLN A 236 18.85 0.76 -25.94
CA GLN A 236 20.06 1.49 -26.35
C GLN A 236 19.83 2.37 -27.58
N GLY A 237 18.64 2.30 -28.20
CA GLY A 237 18.31 3.06 -29.40
C GLY A 237 18.78 2.41 -30.70
N LYS A 238 19.19 1.14 -30.68
CA LYS A 238 19.54 0.40 -31.89
C LYS A 238 18.27 -0.14 -32.54
N VAL A 239 18.18 -0.02 -33.88
CA VAL A 239 17.10 -0.64 -34.66
C VAL A 239 17.30 -2.16 -34.69
N VAL A 240 16.33 -2.90 -34.15
CA VAL A 240 16.34 -4.37 -34.04
C VAL A 240 15.32 -5.04 -34.97
N GLY A 241 14.46 -4.25 -35.62
CA GLY A 241 13.51 -4.70 -36.61
C GLY A 241 12.84 -3.52 -37.29
N THR A 242 12.33 -3.73 -38.50
CA THR A 242 11.57 -2.74 -39.25
C THR A 242 10.35 -3.43 -39.85
N ALA A 243 9.17 -2.84 -39.63
CA ALA A 243 7.97 -3.18 -40.35
C ALA A 243 7.66 -2.06 -41.35
N GLN A 244 7.30 -2.39 -42.57
CA GLN A 244 7.03 -1.40 -43.62
C GLN A 244 5.90 -1.85 -44.54
N GLY A 245 5.20 -0.87 -45.09
CA GLY A 245 4.09 -1.08 -46.01
C GLY A 245 3.77 0.22 -46.75
N ARG A 246 2.79 0.17 -47.63
CA ARG A 246 2.37 1.32 -48.42
C ARG A 246 0.86 1.50 -48.27
N ALA A 247 0.44 2.73 -47.99
CA ALA A 247 -0.96 3.12 -47.90
C ALA A 247 -1.37 3.85 -49.19
N ALA A 248 -2.58 3.57 -49.68
CA ALA A 248 -3.23 4.35 -50.72
C ALA A 248 -3.68 5.72 -50.17
N ALA A 249 -4.00 6.65 -51.09
CA ALA A 249 -4.43 8.00 -50.71
C ALA A 249 -5.73 8.03 -49.88
N THR A 250 -6.57 7.00 -49.99
CA THR A 250 -7.87 6.90 -49.30
C THR A 250 -7.84 6.00 -48.07
N ASP A 251 -6.71 5.36 -47.77
CA ASP A 251 -6.61 4.44 -46.64
C ASP A 251 -6.68 5.20 -45.31
N THR A 252 -7.47 4.67 -44.38
CA THR A 252 -7.60 5.19 -43.01
C THR A 252 -6.84 4.35 -41.99
N LEU A 253 -6.29 3.21 -42.42
CA LEU A 253 -5.55 2.26 -41.61
C LEU A 253 -4.55 1.50 -42.48
N VAL A 254 -3.31 1.35 -42.02
CA VAL A 254 -2.35 0.40 -42.58
C VAL A 254 -1.91 -0.59 -41.50
N LYS A 255 -1.78 -1.86 -41.87
CA LYS A 255 -1.30 -2.93 -40.99
C LYS A 255 0.13 -3.26 -41.36
N LEU A 256 1.04 -3.19 -40.40
CA LEU A 256 2.44 -3.51 -40.60
C LEU A 256 2.82 -4.67 -39.69
N SER A 257 3.73 -5.53 -40.14
CA SER A 257 4.29 -6.59 -39.31
C SER A 257 5.75 -6.87 -39.64
N THR A 258 6.46 -7.44 -38.67
CA THR A 258 7.83 -7.94 -38.78
C THR A 258 8.12 -8.91 -37.63
N THR A 259 9.33 -9.44 -37.57
CA THR A 259 9.79 -10.31 -36.47
C THR A 259 11.11 -9.81 -35.94
N VAL A 260 11.22 -9.71 -34.61
CA VAL A 260 12.48 -9.43 -33.90
C VAL A 260 13.04 -10.74 -33.36
N SER A 261 14.28 -11.07 -33.70
CA SER A 261 14.90 -12.31 -33.20
C SER A 261 15.24 -12.20 -31.71
N LYS A 262 14.71 -13.13 -30.90
CA LYS A 262 15.01 -13.27 -29.46
C LYS A 262 14.90 -11.94 -28.68
N PRO A 263 13.73 -11.28 -28.68
CA PRO A 263 13.56 -10.02 -27.95
C PRO A 263 13.74 -10.24 -26.44
N LEU A 264 14.18 -9.19 -25.74
CA LEU A 264 14.06 -9.16 -24.28
C LEU A 264 12.60 -8.99 -23.92
N LEU A 265 12.06 -9.91 -23.11
CA LEU A 265 10.64 -9.93 -22.79
C LEU A 265 10.29 -8.96 -21.68
N TRP A 266 9.13 -8.33 -21.79
CA TRP A 266 8.54 -7.55 -20.71
C TRP A 266 7.76 -8.46 -19.76
N ASN A 267 7.96 -8.27 -18.46
CA ASN A 267 7.15 -8.82 -17.38
C ASN A 267 7.36 -7.98 -16.09
N SER A 268 6.63 -8.29 -15.01
CA SER A 268 6.69 -7.50 -13.76
C SER A 268 8.00 -7.59 -12.97
N GLU A 269 8.90 -8.50 -13.33
CA GLU A 269 10.23 -8.66 -12.70
C GLU A 269 11.36 -8.14 -13.59
N LYS A 270 11.18 -8.23 -14.92
CA LYS A 270 12.09 -7.73 -15.97
C LYS A 270 11.30 -6.87 -16.97
N PRO A 271 11.05 -5.57 -16.66
CA PRO A 271 10.25 -4.69 -17.49
C PRO A 271 11.04 -4.15 -18.70
N ASN A 272 11.46 -5.03 -19.61
CA ASN A 272 12.22 -4.65 -20.80
C ASN A 272 11.34 -3.86 -21.78
N MET A 273 11.72 -2.61 -22.06
CA MET A 273 10.97 -1.70 -22.92
C MET A 273 11.65 -1.46 -24.27
N TYR A 274 10.82 -1.33 -25.30
CA TYR A 274 11.18 -0.95 -26.67
C TYR A 274 10.47 0.33 -27.07
N ARG A 275 10.93 0.93 -28.16
CA ARG A 275 10.24 2.03 -28.84
C ARG A 275 10.01 1.66 -30.30
N THR A 276 8.94 2.16 -30.90
CA THR A 276 8.76 2.12 -32.35
C THR A 276 8.65 3.53 -32.90
N ASN A 277 9.52 3.90 -33.83
CA ASN A 277 9.47 5.16 -34.57
C ASN A 277 8.71 4.92 -35.86
N ILE A 278 7.53 5.54 -35.98
CA ILE A 278 6.64 5.34 -37.12
C ILE A 278 6.66 6.60 -37.99
N ARG A 279 6.95 6.45 -39.28
CA ARG A 279 7.05 7.55 -40.26
C ARG A 279 6.09 7.34 -41.42
N LEU A 280 5.47 8.44 -41.87
CA LEU A 280 4.78 8.57 -43.14
C LEU A 280 5.73 9.27 -44.11
N GLU A 281 6.04 8.65 -45.25
CA GLU A 281 7.02 9.15 -46.21
C GLU A 281 6.43 9.15 -47.63
N ALA A 282 6.60 10.25 -48.36
CA ALA A 282 6.20 10.31 -49.77
C ALA A 282 7.16 11.21 -50.55
N GLY A 283 7.56 10.79 -51.75
CA GLY A 283 8.47 11.57 -52.61
C GLY A 283 9.83 11.88 -51.97
N GLY A 284 10.32 11.01 -51.08
CA GLY A 284 11.56 11.21 -50.33
C GLY A 284 11.46 12.18 -49.13
N GLN A 285 10.26 12.66 -48.80
CA GLN A 285 10.02 13.56 -47.66
C GLN A 285 9.23 12.86 -46.56
N THR A 286 9.61 13.07 -45.30
CA THR A 286 8.81 12.65 -44.14
C THR A 286 7.64 13.62 -43.94
N LEU A 287 6.43 13.12 -44.13
CA LEU A 287 5.18 13.88 -43.92
C LEU A 287 4.82 13.99 -42.45
N TYR A 288 5.00 12.89 -41.70
CA TYR A 288 4.74 12.82 -40.27
C TYR A 288 5.56 11.72 -39.61
N GLN A 289 5.90 11.88 -38.33
CA GLN A 289 6.50 10.84 -37.50
C GLN A 289 6.01 10.91 -36.05
N THR A 290 5.91 9.75 -35.41
CA THR A 290 5.61 9.59 -33.98
C THR A 290 6.45 8.46 -33.37
N THR A 291 6.49 8.39 -32.04
CA THR A 291 7.18 7.35 -31.29
C THR A 291 6.24 6.76 -30.24
N GLU A 292 6.15 5.43 -30.20
CA GLU A 292 5.36 4.69 -29.21
C GLU A 292 6.28 3.80 -28.37
N LYS A 293 6.00 3.66 -27.08
CA LYS A 293 6.67 2.69 -26.20
C LYS A 293 5.86 1.40 -26.16
N PHE A 294 6.54 0.26 -26.04
CA PHE A 294 5.89 -1.04 -25.88
C PHE A 294 6.87 -2.06 -25.26
N GLY A 295 6.38 -3.26 -24.96
CA GLY A 295 7.19 -4.39 -24.50
C GLY A 295 6.74 -5.71 -25.14
N PHE A 296 7.68 -6.59 -25.49
CA PHE A 296 7.36 -7.91 -26.04
C PHE A 296 6.85 -8.84 -24.94
N ARG A 297 5.58 -9.24 -25.01
CA ARG A 297 4.99 -10.19 -24.08
C ARG A 297 3.79 -10.89 -24.68
N THR A 298 3.43 -12.06 -24.15
CA THR A 298 2.18 -12.75 -24.51
C THR A 298 1.41 -13.12 -23.26
N ILE A 299 0.11 -12.83 -23.24
CA ILE A 299 -0.82 -13.29 -22.19
C ILE A 299 -1.67 -14.41 -22.76
N GLU A 300 -1.89 -15.45 -21.97
CA GLU A 300 -2.78 -16.53 -22.32
C GLU A 300 -3.63 -16.92 -21.11
N ILE A 301 -4.94 -17.01 -21.32
CA ILE A 301 -5.86 -17.62 -20.36
C ILE A 301 -6.03 -19.08 -20.76
N ARG A 302 -5.35 -19.97 -20.03
CA ARG A 302 -5.47 -21.41 -20.27
C ARG A 302 -6.56 -21.93 -19.35
N ARG A 303 -7.79 -22.02 -19.87
CA ARG A 303 -9.00 -22.39 -19.12
C ARG A 303 -8.75 -23.59 -18.20
N GLY A 304 -9.06 -23.43 -16.91
CA GLY A 304 -8.86 -24.45 -15.87
C GLY A 304 -7.40 -24.75 -15.50
N LYS A 305 -6.41 -24.04 -16.06
CA LYS A 305 -4.97 -24.20 -15.79
C LYS A 305 -4.27 -22.96 -15.22
N GLY A 306 -4.79 -21.75 -15.44
CA GLY A 306 -4.23 -20.51 -14.90
C GLY A 306 -3.96 -19.41 -15.94
N ILE A 307 -3.41 -18.29 -15.45
CA ILE A 307 -3.03 -17.13 -16.25
C ILE A 307 -1.53 -17.23 -16.57
N TYR A 308 -1.18 -17.12 -17.85
CA TYR A 308 0.20 -17.24 -18.30
C TYR A 308 0.68 -15.93 -18.91
N VAL A 309 1.87 -15.50 -18.51
CA VAL A 309 2.62 -14.42 -19.18
C VAL A 309 3.92 -15.04 -19.68
N ASN A 310 4.21 -14.88 -20.97
CA ASN A 310 5.42 -15.42 -21.60
C ASN A 310 5.62 -16.93 -21.35
N GLY A 311 4.52 -17.70 -21.37
CA GLY A 311 4.51 -19.14 -21.11
C GLY A 311 4.67 -19.55 -19.63
N THR A 312 4.84 -18.59 -18.71
CA THR A 312 4.95 -18.84 -17.26
C THR A 312 3.62 -18.57 -16.57
N GLN A 313 3.14 -19.52 -15.77
CA GLN A 313 1.94 -19.32 -14.96
C GLN A 313 2.23 -18.29 -13.86
N VAL A 314 1.53 -17.15 -13.90
CA VAL A 314 1.68 -16.07 -12.91
C VAL A 314 0.51 -16.04 -11.96
N LYS A 315 0.76 -15.56 -10.74
CA LYS A 315 -0.27 -15.24 -9.75
C LYS A 315 -0.19 -13.76 -9.38
N MET A 316 -1.33 -13.08 -9.42
CA MET A 316 -1.45 -11.68 -9.04
C MET A 316 -1.32 -11.55 -7.52
N LYS A 317 -0.29 -10.82 -7.11
CA LYS A 317 -0.17 -10.23 -5.78
C LYS A 317 -0.64 -8.79 -5.96
N GLY A 318 -1.96 -8.62 -5.99
CA GLY A 318 -2.61 -7.40 -6.44
C GLY A 318 -3.15 -6.54 -5.31
N ILE A 319 -3.40 -5.27 -5.62
CA ILE A 319 -4.13 -4.32 -4.77
C ILE A 319 -4.95 -3.35 -5.60
N ASN A 320 -6.09 -2.92 -5.08
CA ASN A 320 -6.97 -1.90 -5.69
C ASN A 320 -6.45 -0.49 -5.38
N ARG A 321 -6.47 0.41 -6.38
CA ARG A 321 -5.97 1.78 -6.24
C ARG A 321 -6.96 2.80 -6.81
N HIS A 322 -7.44 3.69 -5.95
CA HIS A 322 -8.03 4.97 -6.35
C HIS A 322 -6.96 6.04 -6.62
N SER A 323 -7.26 6.99 -7.51
CA SER A 323 -6.39 8.15 -7.74
C SER A 323 -6.67 9.20 -6.67
N TRP A 324 -5.77 9.30 -5.68
CA TRP A 324 -6.02 10.04 -4.45
C TRP A 324 -4.82 10.79 -3.89
N TRP A 325 -5.04 12.03 -3.47
CA TRP A 325 -4.18 12.79 -2.56
C TRP A 325 -5.04 13.71 -1.67
N PRO A 326 -4.77 13.83 -0.35
CA PRO A 326 -5.72 14.45 0.58
C PRO A 326 -6.07 15.92 0.26
N GLU A 327 -5.09 16.72 -0.15
CA GLU A 327 -5.28 18.15 -0.45
C GLU A 327 -5.77 18.43 -1.88
N THR A 328 -5.65 17.47 -2.79
CA THR A 328 -5.91 17.71 -4.23
C THR A 328 -6.88 16.71 -4.84
N ALA A 329 -7.50 15.87 -3.99
CA ALA A 329 -8.45 14.86 -4.37
C ALA A 329 -7.90 13.97 -5.49
N ARG A 330 -8.44 14.08 -6.70
CA ARG A 330 -8.07 13.28 -7.87
C ARG A 330 -7.09 13.98 -8.83
N THR A 331 -6.73 15.23 -8.57
CA THR A 331 -5.72 15.95 -9.35
C THR A 331 -4.35 15.62 -8.76
N LEU A 332 -3.59 14.77 -9.46
CA LEU A 332 -2.31 14.23 -8.99
C LEU A 332 -1.12 14.77 -9.81
N ASN A 333 0.09 14.44 -9.38
CA ASN A 333 1.33 14.69 -10.10
C ASN A 333 2.22 13.43 -10.17
N ASP A 334 3.27 13.50 -10.98
CA ASP A 334 4.22 12.41 -11.22
C ASP A 334 4.84 11.83 -9.94
N SER A 335 5.07 12.65 -8.91
CA SER A 335 5.69 12.20 -7.66
C SER A 335 4.76 11.29 -6.85
N ILE A 336 3.46 11.60 -6.84
CA ILE A 336 2.43 10.77 -6.17
C ILE A 336 2.27 9.45 -6.92
N HIS A 337 2.21 9.48 -8.26
CA HIS A 337 2.15 8.25 -9.05
C HIS A 337 3.38 7.36 -8.83
N LEU A 338 4.58 7.95 -8.78
CA LEU A 338 5.81 7.20 -8.51
C LEU A 338 5.82 6.61 -7.10
N MET A 339 5.33 7.36 -6.12
CA MET A 339 5.20 6.92 -4.73
C MET A 339 4.31 5.67 -4.65
N ASP A 340 3.12 5.71 -5.26
CA ASP A 340 2.18 4.58 -5.23
C ASP A 340 2.76 3.33 -5.90
N VAL A 341 3.38 3.45 -7.08
CA VAL A 341 4.01 2.30 -7.77
C VAL A 341 5.15 1.69 -6.93
N LYS A 342 5.98 2.54 -6.31
CA LYS A 342 7.05 2.09 -5.42
C LYS A 342 6.51 1.42 -4.17
N LEU A 343 5.45 1.96 -3.57
CA LEU A 343 4.83 1.42 -2.37
C LEU A 343 4.27 0.00 -2.62
N ILE A 344 3.60 -0.20 -3.76
CA ILE A 344 3.13 -1.52 -4.20
C ILE A 344 4.32 -2.49 -4.35
N LYS A 345 5.39 -2.06 -5.04
CA LYS A 345 6.59 -2.88 -5.21
C LYS A 345 7.28 -3.20 -3.88
N GLU A 346 7.30 -2.27 -2.93
CA GLU A 346 7.90 -2.44 -1.60
C GLU A 346 7.16 -3.49 -0.76
N MET A 347 5.86 -3.70 -0.99
CA MET A 347 5.09 -4.81 -0.42
C MET A 347 5.30 -6.15 -1.15
N ASN A 348 6.29 -6.24 -2.04
CA ASN A 348 6.56 -7.42 -2.87
C ASN A 348 5.40 -7.81 -3.81
N MET A 349 4.50 -6.87 -4.11
CA MET A 349 3.37 -7.06 -5.02
C MET A 349 3.78 -6.94 -6.48
N ASN A 350 2.96 -7.46 -7.38
CA ASN A 350 3.24 -7.49 -8.83
C ASN A 350 2.08 -7.01 -9.71
N ALA A 351 0.92 -6.69 -9.13
CA ALA A 351 -0.25 -6.27 -9.87
C ALA A 351 -1.00 -5.13 -9.18
N VAL A 352 -1.77 -4.38 -9.94
CA VAL A 352 -2.64 -3.31 -9.45
C VAL A 352 -3.91 -3.24 -10.30
N ARG A 353 -5.06 -3.01 -9.66
CA ARG A 353 -6.35 -2.81 -10.32
C ARG A 353 -6.78 -1.35 -10.21
N MET A 354 -7.21 -0.78 -11.33
CA MET A 354 -7.64 0.63 -11.43
C MET A 354 -9.11 0.76 -11.02
N SER A 355 -9.38 0.55 -9.72
CA SER A 355 -10.72 0.64 -9.15
C SER A 355 -11.21 2.10 -9.16
N HIS A 356 -12.34 2.47 -9.77
CA HIS A 356 -13.07 1.74 -10.81
C HIS A 356 -13.15 2.64 -12.04
N TYR A 357 -12.00 3.01 -12.59
CA TYR A 357 -11.90 3.94 -13.73
C TYR A 357 -10.47 4.01 -14.29
N PRO A 358 -10.29 4.48 -15.54
CA PRO A 358 -8.98 4.56 -16.16
C PRO A 358 -8.03 5.53 -15.42
N PRO A 359 -6.76 5.13 -15.22
CA PRO A 359 -5.79 5.94 -14.48
C PRO A 359 -5.17 7.03 -15.35
N ASP A 360 -4.42 7.90 -14.69
CA ASP A 360 -3.56 8.89 -15.33
C ASP A 360 -2.51 8.17 -16.20
N ALA A 361 -2.25 8.72 -17.40
CA ALA A 361 -1.30 8.10 -18.34
C ALA A 361 0.09 7.90 -17.71
N LYS A 362 0.51 8.83 -16.84
CA LYS A 362 1.79 8.73 -16.14
C LYS A 362 1.86 7.50 -15.24
N PHE A 363 0.77 7.11 -14.60
CA PHE A 363 0.75 5.93 -13.74
C PHE A 363 1.02 4.65 -14.55
N LEU A 364 0.44 4.53 -15.75
CA LEU A 364 0.69 3.42 -16.67
C LEU A 364 2.13 3.42 -17.20
N ASP A 365 2.68 4.58 -17.56
CA ASP A 365 4.10 4.73 -17.94
C ASP A 365 5.05 4.21 -16.85
N LEU A 366 4.71 4.46 -15.58
CA LEU A 366 5.48 4.00 -14.43
C LEU A 366 5.30 2.51 -14.19
N CYS A 367 4.09 1.96 -14.36
CA CYS A 367 3.84 0.52 -14.29
C CYS A 367 4.60 -0.25 -15.37
N ASP A 368 4.65 0.28 -16.59
CA ASP A 368 5.45 -0.27 -17.69
C ASP A 368 6.94 -0.30 -17.33
N SER A 369 7.45 0.80 -16.77
CA SER A 369 8.88 0.99 -16.53
C SER A 369 9.39 0.27 -15.29
N LEU A 370 8.56 0.16 -14.25
CA LEU A 370 8.93 -0.45 -12.95
C LEU A 370 8.43 -1.88 -12.78
N GLY A 371 7.57 -2.37 -13.69
CA GLY A 371 7.09 -3.75 -13.67
C GLY A 371 5.92 -3.96 -12.70
N LEU A 372 4.72 -3.54 -13.13
CA LEU A 372 3.45 -3.93 -12.53
C LEU A 372 2.47 -4.39 -13.62
N TYR A 373 1.75 -5.47 -13.34
CA TYR A 373 0.61 -5.87 -14.13
C TYR A 373 -0.60 -5.00 -13.79
N VAL A 374 -1.33 -4.53 -14.79
CA VAL A 374 -2.47 -3.61 -14.61
C VAL A 374 -3.75 -4.27 -15.11
N LEU A 375 -4.79 -4.21 -14.28
CA LEU A 375 -6.19 -4.29 -14.68
C LEU A 375 -6.68 -2.87 -14.93
N ASP A 376 -6.93 -2.53 -16.20
CA ASP A 376 -7.49 -1.22 -16.55
C ASP A 376 -9.00 -1.35 -16.76
N GLU A 377 -9.77 -0.45 -16.15
CA GLU A 377 -11.19 -0.68 -15.89
C GLU A 377 -12.07 0.44 -16.46
N LEU A 378 -13.06 0.05 -17.26
CA LEU A 378 -14.18 0.91 -17.61
C LEU A 378 -14.97 1.20 -16.34
N ALA A 379 -15.26 2.48 -16.08
CA ALA A 379 -16.03 2.84 -14.91
C ALA A 379 -17.45 2.25 -14.89
N GLY A 380 -18.02 2.16 -13.70
CA GLY A 380 -19.33 1.55 -13.47
C GLY A 380 -19.30 0.74 -12.19
N TRP A 381 -20.00 1.21 -11.15
CA TRP A 381 -20.09 0.51 -9.87
C TRP A 381 -21.54 0.17 -9.57
N GLN A 382 -21.85 -1.13 -9.46
CA GLN A 382 -23.21 -1.70 -9.26
C GLN A 382 -24.26 -1.39 -10.34
N LYS A 383 -24.00 -0.41 -11.21
CA LYS A 383 -24.82 0.01 -12.35
C LYS A 383 -23.91 0.37 -13.52
N ALA A 384 -24.29 -0.11 -14.70
CA ALA A 384 -23.50 0.08 -15.90
C ALA A 384 -23.87 1.36 -16.64
N TYR A 385 -22.96 1.84 -17.49
CA TYR A 385 -23.30 2.84 -18.50
C TYR A 385 -24.29 2.27 -19.53
N GLY A 386 -25.17 3.11 -20.06
CA GLY A 386 -25.96 2.77 -21.24
C GLY A 386 -25.05 2.59 -22.46
N THR A 387 -25.41 1.65 -23.34
CA THR A 387 -24.54 1.17 -24.44
C THR A 387 -23.98 2.29 -25.31
N LYS A 388 -24.81 3.24 -25.76
CA LYS A 388 -24.35 4.37 -26.60
C LYS A 388 -23.23 5.20 -25.96
N VAL A 389 -23.32 5.46 -24.65
CA VAL A 389 -22.27 6.18 -23.93
C VAL A 389 -21.08 5.24 -23.69
N GLY A 390 -21.35 4.00 -23.29
CA GLY A 390 -20.34 2.96 -23.07
C GLY A 390 -19.42 2.71 -24.27
N GLU A 391 -19.96 2.55 -25.48
CA GLU A 391 -19.18 2.34 -26.73
C GLU A 391 -18.15 3.46 -26.95
N LYS A 392 -18.56 4.71 -26.70
CA LYS A 392 -17.69 5.89 -26.79
C LYS A 392 -16.59 5.83 -25.73
N LEU A 393 -16.94 5.51 -24.48
CA LEU A 393 -16.00 5.48 -23.36
C LEU A 393 -14.99 4.32 -23.45
N VAL A 394 -15.41 3.14 -23.92
CA VAL A 394 -14.52 2.01 -24.21
C VAL A 394 -13.51 2.41 -25.29
N ARG A 395 -13.96 3.05 -26.37
CA ARG A 395 -13.06 3.56 -27.41
C ARG A 395 -12.06 4.57 -26.85
N GLU A 396 -12.51 5.54 -26.06
CA GLU A 396 -11.65 6.58 -25.48
C GLU A 396 -10.59 6.00 -24.54
N MET A 397 -10.94 5.03 -23.71
CA MET A 397 -10.01 4.30 -22.84
C MET A 397 -9.02 3.46 -23.65
N VAL A 398 -9.51 2.52 -24.49
CA VAL A 398 -8.64 1.56 -25.17
C VAL A 398 -7.69 2.28 -26.15
N VAL A 399 -8.17 3.25 -26.93
CA VAL A 399 -7.30 3.99 -27.86
C VAL A 399 -6.21 4.79 -27.14
N LYS A 400 -6.48 5.27 -25.92
CA LYS A 400 -5.47 5.97 -25.09
C LYS A 400 -4.40 4.99 -24.59
N ASP A 401 -4.82 3.79 -24.18
CA ASP A 401 -4.01 2.94 -23.29
C ASP A 401 -3.48 1.63 -23.92
N VAL A 402 -3.93 1.26 -25.13
CA VAL A 402 -3.65 -0.03 -25.80
C VAL A 402 -2.16 -0.40 -25.94
N ASN A 403 -1.27 0.59 -26.01
CA ASN A 403 0.16 0.35 -26.23
C ASN A 403 0.94 0.04 -24.94
N HIS A 404 0.32 0.16 -23.76
CA HIS A 404 0.96 -0.17 -22.48
C HIS A 404 1.13 -1.69 -22.32
N PRO A 405 2.37 -2.22 -22.21
CA PRO A 405 2.59 -3.63 -21.89
C PRO A 405 2.16 -3.99 -20.47
N SER A 406 2.06 -3.04 -19.55
CA SER A 406 1.58 -3.30 -18.18
C SER A 406 0.14 -3.78 -18.10
N ILE A 407 -0.74 -3.25 -18.94
CA ILE A 407 -2.15 -3.66 -18.99
C ILE A 407 -2.23 -5.10 -19.45
N ILE A 408 -2.66 -6.01 -18.59
CA ILE A 408 -2.83 -7.43 -18.92
C ILE A 408 -4.30 -7.83 -19.06
N PHE A 409 -5.21 -7.01 -18.55
CA PHE A 409 -6.64 -7.23 -18.60
C PHE A 409 -7.35 -5.91 -18.80
N TRP A 410 -8.42 -5.95 -19.58
CA TRP A 410 -9.47 -4.95 -19.53
C TRP A 410 -10.58 -5.43 -18.58
N SER A 411 -11.10 -4.54 -17.75
CA SER A 411 -12.22 -4.83 -16.86
C SER A 411 -13.44 -4.02 -17.28
N ASN A 412 -14.58 -4.69 -17.47
CA ASN A 412 -15.83 -4.06 -17.90
C ASN A 412 -16.74 -3.81 -16.68
N GLY A 413 -16.51 -2.68 -15.98
CA GLY A 413 -17.26 -2.31 -14.79
C GLY A 413 -17.00 -3.19 -13.57
N ASN A 414 -17.69 -2.88 -12.48
CA ASN A 414 -17.54 -3.48 -11.16
C ASN A 414 -18.89 -3.80 -10.50
N GLU A 415 -19.00 -4.93 -9.82
CA GLU A 415 -20.11 -5.30 -8.94
C GLU A 415 -21.52 -5.24 -9.55
N GLY A 416 -21.65 -5.58 -10.85
CA GLY A 416 -22.90 -5.41 -11.60
C GLY A 416 -22.95 -4.13 -12.44
N GLY A 417 -21.88 -3.35 -12.44
CA GLY A 417 -21.61 -2.25 -13.36
C GLY A 417 -21.19 -2.66 -14.77
N THR A 418 -21.19 -3.95 -15.07
CA THR A 418 -20.82 -4.51 -16.37
C THR A 418 -21.94 -4.34 -17.40
N ASN A 419 -21.62 -3.72 -18.54
CA ASN A 419 -22.48 -3.78 -19.72
C ASN A 419 -21.89 -4.76 -20.75
N LYS A 420 -22.49 -5.96 -20.83
CA LYS A 420 -22.00 -7.05 -21.69
C LYS A 420 -22.09 -6.77 -23.18
N GLU A 421 -22.92 -5.81 -23.61
CA GLU A 421 -22.99 -5.40 -25.00
C GLU A 421 -21.69 -4.74 -25.47
N LEU A 422 -20.84 -4.31 -24.52
CA LEU A 422 -19.56 -3.67 -24.79
C LEU A 422 -18.37 -4.65 -24.85
N ASP A 423 -18.56 -5.94 -24.54
CA ASP A 423 -17.43 -6.89 -24.40
C ASP A 423 -16.61 -7.02 -25.70
N ASP A 424 -17.27 -7.02 -26.85
CA ASP A 424 -16.60 -7.10 -28.16
C ASP A 424 -15.94 -5.77 -28.59
N ASP A 425 -16.29 -4.64 -27.96
CA ASP A 425 -15.77 -3.33 -28.32
C ASP A 425 -14.29 -3.17 -27.99
N TYR A 426 -13.82 -3.83 -26.94
CA TYR A 426 -12.42 -3.84 -26.54
C TYR A 426 -11.54 -4.37 -27.68
N GLY A 427 -11.97 -5.47 -28.32
CA GLY A 427 -11.27 -6.10 -29.45
C GLY A 427 -11.26 -5.25 -30.73
N LYS A 428 -12.17 -4.27 -30.86
CA LYS A 428 -12.18 -3.33 -32.02
C LYS A 428 -10.94 -2.43 -32.02
N TYR A 429 -10.41 -2.10 -30.85
CA TYR A 429 -9.32 -1.14 -30.67
C TYR A 429 -8.03 -1.77 -30.13
N ASP A 430 -8.09 -2.94 -29.47
CA ASP A 430 -6.93 -3.65 -28.98
C ASP A 430 -6.44 -4.75 -29.95
N LEU A 431 -5.39 -4.45 -30.73
CA LEU A 431 -4.76 -5.42 -31.64
C LEU A 431 -4.12 -6.62 -30.91
N SER A 432 -3.72 -6.46 -29.65
CA SER A 432 -3.20 -7.57 -28.84
C SER A 432 -4.29 -8.53 -28.40
N ASN A 433 -5.56 -8.11 -28.50
CA ASN A 433 -6.73 -8.86 -28.07
C ASN A 433 -6.58 -9.37 -26.63
N ARG A 434 -6.22 -8.45 -25.71
CA ARG A 434 -6.08 -8.79 -24.28
C ARG A 434 -7.41 -9.31 -23.74
N PRO A 435 -7.39 -10.24 -22.77
CA PRO A 435 -8.63 -10.74 -22.19
C PRO A 435 -9.40 -9.62 -21.48
N VAL A 436 -10.71 -9.60 -21.71
CA VAL A 436 -11.67 -8.80 -20.93
C VAL A 436 -12.17 -9.65 -19.77
N ILE A 437 -12.39 -9.06 -18.61
CA ILE A 437 -12.99 -9.70 -17.43
C ILE A 437 -14.18 -8.90 -16.91
N HIS A 438 -15.04 -9.55 -16.13
CA HIS A 438 -16.10 -8.89 -15.36
C HIS A 438 -15.77 -9.00 -13.86
N ALA A 439 -15.61 -7.88 -13.17
CA ALA A 439 -15.24 -7.85 -11.76
C ALA A 439 -16.50 -8.01 -10.87
N HIS A 440 -16.97 -9.24 -10.63
CA HIS A 440 -17.96 -9.58 -9.59
C HIS A 440 -18.26 -11.10 -9.50
N HIS A 441 -19.26 -11.44 -8.66
CA HIS A 441 -19.77 -12.79 -8.38
C HIS A 441 -20.44 -13.51 -9.56
N ARG A 442 -20.30 -14.85 -9.54
CA ARG A 442 -21.07 -15.87 -10.25
C ARG A 442 -22.44 -16.15 -9.59
N PRO A 443 -23.44 -16.66 -10.34
CA PRO A 443 -23.43 -16.88 -11.78
C PRO A 443 -23.61 -15.56 -12.54
N GLY A 444 -23.00 -15.47 -13.73
CA GLY A 444 -23.31 -14.40 -14.68
C GLY A 444 -22.24 -13.34 -14.86
N ASN A 445 -21.14 -13.35 -14.13
CA ASN A 445 -19.96 -12.52 -14.39
C ASN A 445 -18.67 -13.35 -14.56
N ASP A 446 -18.76 -14.68 -14.56
CA ASP A 446 -17.66 -15.49 -15.03
C ASP A 446 -17.48 -15.24 -16.53
N PHE A 447 -16.27 -14.81 -16.92
CA PHE A 447 -16.00 -14.41 -18.30
C PHE A 447 -14.60 -14.83 -18.71
N ASN A 448 -14.43 -15.25 -19.98
CA ASN A 448 -13.17 -15.75 -20.52
C ASN A 448 -12.49 -16.86 -19.68
N GLY A 449 -13.30 -17.65 -18.94
CA GLY A 449 -12.81 -18.76 -18.10
C GLY A 449 -12.25 -18.34 -16.75
N ILE A 450 -12.52 -17.11 -16.31
CA ILE A 450 -12.09 -16.54 -15.02
C ILE A 450 -13.33 -16.23 -14.18
N ASP A 451 -13.27 -16.63 -12.92
CA ASP A 451 -14.21 -16.33 -11.84
C ASP A 451 -13.58 -15.25 -10.95
N CYS A 452 -14.31 -14.13 -10.78
CA CYS A 452 -13.88 -12.96 -10.04
C CYS A 452 -14.71 -12.73 -8.76
N ASN A 453 -15.34 -13.76 -8.18
CA ASN A 453 -16.11 -13.62 -6.93
C ASN A 453 -15.35 -12.81 -5.86
N HIS A 454 -15.99 -11.76 -5.34
CA HIS A 454 -15.41 -10.88 -4.32
C HIS A 454 -15.60 -11.45 -2.91
N TYR A 455 -14.68 -11.11 -2.00
CA TYR A 455 -14.86 -11.27 -0.55
C TYR A 455 -15.29 -12.67 -0.07
N GLU A 456 -14.93 -13.71 -0.81
CA GLU A 456 -15.16 -15.09 -0.42
C GLU A 456 -14.38 -15.41 0.86
N ASN A 457 -15.01 -16.16 1.77
CA ASN A 457 -14.31 -16.68 2.93
C ASN A 457 -13.35 -17.82 2.54
N TYR A 458 -12.44 -18.20 3.46
CA TYR A 458 -11.37 -19.16 3.18
C TYR A 458 -11.89 -20.50 2.64
N TYR A 459 -12.96 -21.05 3.22
CA TYR A 459 -13.51 -22.35 2.81
C TYR A 459 -14.25 -22.27 1.47
N SER A 460 -14.91 -21.14 1.19
CA SER A 460 -15.50 -20.89 -0.11
C SER A 460 -14.41 -20.73 -1.18
N THR A 461 -13.37 -19.95 -0.91
CA THR A 461 -12.17 -19.83 -1.78
C THR A 461 -11.54 -21.19 -2.06
N GLN A 462 -11.38 -22.04 -1.04
CA GLN A 462 -10.87 -23.40 -1.20
C GLN A 462 -11.73 -24.22 -2.17
N LYS A 463 -13.07 -24.16 -2.02
CA LYS A 463 -14.01 -24.86 -2.90
C LYS A 463 -13.95 -24.34 -4.33
N ILE A 464 -13.91 -23.02 -4.53
CA ILE A 464 -13.85 -22.40 -5.86
C ILE A 464 -12.53 -22.75 -6.56
N LEU A 465 -11.39 -22.71 -5.84
CA LEU A 465 -10.09 -23.12 -6.37
C LEU A 465 -10.04 -24.60 -6.80
N ALA A 466 -10.94 -25.43 -6.27
CA ALA A 466 -11.10 -26.84 -6.64
C ALA A 466 -12.15 -27.07 -7.76
N ASP A 467 -12.89 -26.03 -8.17
CA ASP A 467 -13.90 -26.05 -9.24
C ASP A 467 -13.24 -25.92 -10.63
N SER A 468 -13.99 -25.63 -11.70
CA SER A 468 -13.55 -25.74 -13.09
C SER A 468 -12.83 -24.50 -13.66
N LEU A 469 -13.09 -23.31 -13.13
CA LEU A 469 -12.59 -22.03 -13.65
C LEU A 469 -11.30 -21.57 -12.96
N ILE A 470 -10.64 -20.58 -13.54
CA ILE A 470 -9.56 -19.86 -12.87
C ILE A 470 -10.21 -18.94 -11.84
N TYR A 471 -9.76 -18.96 -10.59
CA TYR A 471 -10.24 -18.02 -9.57
C TYR A 471 -9.22 -16.90 -9.35
N MET A 472 -9.67 -15.66 -9.56
CA MET A 472 -8.90 -14.44 -9.38
C MET A 472 -9.83 -13.34 -8.82
N PRO A 473 -10.05 -13.29 -7.49
CA PRO A 473 -10.84 -12.22 -6.91
C PRO A 473 -10.23 -10.87 -7.23
N THR A 474 -11.02 -9.98 -7.84
CA THR A 474 -10.66 -8.59 -8.09
C THR A 474 -10.77 -7.73 -6.83
N GLU A 475 -11.41 -8.26 -5.78
CA GLU A 475 -11.43 -7.71 -4.42
C GLU A 475 -11.50 -8.87 -3.40
N PHE A 476 -10.57 -8.93 -2.45
CA PHE A 476 -10.63 -9.83 -1.28
C PHE A 476 -9.91 -9.21 -0.08
N LEU A 477 -10.25 -9.65 1.14
CA LEU A 477 -9.71 -9.16 2.41
C LEU A 477 -9.70 -7.62 2.51
N HIS A 478 -10.84 -7.04 2.87
CA HIS A 478 -11.08 -5.60 2.95
C HIS A 478 -10.33 -4.93 4.12
N ALA A 479 -9.45 -3.96 3.88
CA ALA A 479 -8.49 -3.40 4.84
C ALA A 479 -9.08 -2.40 5.84
N GLN A 480 -10.40 -2.19 5.80
CA GLN A 480 -11.03 -1.12 6.56
C GLN A 480 -10.71 -1.12 8.06
N ASP A 481 -10.28 0.04 8.56
CA ASP A 481 -9.83 0.29 9.93
C ASP A 481 -8.81 -0.77 10.45
N ASP A 482 -8.11 -1.41 9.51
CA ASP A 482 -7.15 -2.53 9.61
C ASP A 482 -7.63 -3.75 10.42
N GLY A 483 -8.88 -4.14 10.16
CA GLY A 483 -9.29 -5.52 10.35
C GLY A 483 -9.50 -6.32 9.08
N GLY A 484 -8.88 -5.96 7.97
CA GLY A 484 -8.64 -6.93 6.88
C GLY A 484 -7.35 -6.59 6.15
N ALA A 485 -7.23 -6.81 4.84
CA ALA A 485 -5.95 -6.92 4.11
C ALA A 485 -5.05 -8.09 4.51
N ALA A 486 -4.18 -7.91 5.53
CA ALA A 486 -3.19 -8.94 5.89
C ALA A 486 -3.71 -9.97 6.91
N VAL A 487 -4.83 -9.68 7.59
CA VAL A 487 -5.49 -10.57 8.54
C VAL A 487 -5.99 -11.83 7.81
N GLY A 488 -5.43 -12.99 8.15
CA GLY A 488 -5.74 -14.26 7.48
C GLY A 488 -5.07 -14.42 6.10
N LEU A 489 -4.38 -13.41 5.56
CA LEU A 489 -3.81 -13.47 4.21
C LEU A 489 -2.81 -14.61 4.04
N GLN A 490 -2.06 -14.99 5.06
CA GLN A 490 -1.14 -16.13 4.97
C GLN A 490 -1.88 -17.41 4.53
N ASP A 491 -3.07 -17.67 5.08
CA ASP A 491 -3.87 -18.85 4.77
C ASP A 491 -4.41 -18.78 3.32
N PHE A 492 -5.01 -17.64 2.96
CA PHE A 492 -5.50 -17.41 1.59
C PHE A 492 -4.37 -17.49 0.56
N TRP A 493 -3.24 -16.85 0.82
CA TRP A 493 -2.11 -16.84 -0.08
C TRP A 493 -1.51 -18.23 -0.24
N ASP A 494 -1.46 -19.05 0.81
CA ASP A 494 -1.01 -20.43 0.68
C ASP A 494 -1.98 -21.30 -0.13
N LEU A 495 -3.30 -21.07 -0.03
CA LEU A 495 -4.29 -21.71 -0.92
C LEU A 495 -4.04 -21.33 -2.38
N HIS A 496 -3.96 -20.02 -2.65
CA HIS A 496 -3.72 -19.49 -3.99
C HIS A 496 -2.36 -19.97 -4.54
N TRP A 497 -1.30 -19.94 -3.73
CA TRP A 497 0.04 -20.36 -4.13
C TRP A 497 0.10 -21.84 -4.52
N LYS A 498 -0.64 -22.71 -3.83
CA LYS A 498 -0.65 -24.16 -4.09
C LYS A 498 -1.64 -24.59 -5.17
N SER A 499 -2.65 -23.78 -5.48
CA SER A 499 -3.65 -24.11 -6.49
C SER A 499 -3.17 -23.80 -7.92
N GLN A 500 -3.31 -24.77 -8.81
CA GLN A 500 -3.08 -24.59 -10.25
C GLN A 500 -4.14 -23.67 -10.87
N ARG A 501 -5.36 -23.59 -10.31
CA ARG A 501 -6.44 -22.77 -10.86
C ARG A 501 -6.45 -21.35 -10.31
N SER A 502 -5.46 -20.99 -9.50
CA SER A 502 -5.38 -19.63 -8.98
C SER A 502 -4.82 -18.65 -10.00
N GLY A 503 -5.46 -17.49 -10.10
CA GLY A 503 -4.91 -16.28 -10.69
C GLY A 503 -4.24 -15.33 -9.68
N GLY A 504 -4.10 -15.71 -8.41
CA GLY A 504 -3.84 -14.77 -7.31
C GLY A 504 -5.10 -13.98 -6.93
N GLY A 505 -4.96 -12.70 -6.55
CA GLY A 505 -6.07 -11.83 -6.20
C GLY A 505 -5.64 -10.38 -5.95
N PHE A 506 -6.62 -9.49 -5.70
CA PHE A 506 -6.41 -8.06 -5.46
C PHE A 506 -7.01 -7.61 -4.12
N LEU A 507 -6.17 -7.14 -3.20
CA LEU A 507 -6.61 -6.63 -1.90
C LEU A 507 -7.39 -5.32 -2.05
N TRP A 508 -8.38 -5.08 -1.18
CA TRP A 508 -9.06 -3.80 -1.08
C TRP A 508 -8.63 -3.09 0.20
N ALA A 509 -7.96 -1.93 0.20
CA ALA A 509 -7.39 -1.20 -0.93
C ALA A 509 -6.03 -0.57 -0.55
N LEU A 510 -5.40 0.17 -1.48
CA LEU A 510 -4.07 0.75 -1.26
C LEU A 510 -4.07 1.84 -0.19
N VAL A 511 -4.95 2.85 -0.29
CA VAL A 511 -4.89 4.07 0.54
C VAL A 511 -6.24 4.36 1.19
N ASP A 512 -6.19 4.92 2.41
CA ASP A 512 -7.35 5.60 3.00
C ASP A 512 -7.69 6.84 2.16
N GLU A 513 -8.92 6.92 1.65
CA GLU A 513 -9.42 8.07 0.88
C GLU A 513 -9.86 9.23 1.82
N GLY A 514 -8.98 9.60 2.74
CA GLY A 514 -9.14 10.77 3.61
C GLY A 514 -8.93 12.07 2.84
N ILE A 515 -9.94 12.95 2.82
CA ILE A 515 -9.89 14.24 2.12
C ILE A 515 -9.68 15.39 3.10
N VAL A 516 -8.83 16.36 2.76
CA VAL A 516 -8.78 17.62 3.50
C VAL A 516 -10.04 18.43 3.19
N ARG A 517 -10.90 18.58 4.20
CA ARG A 517 -12.16 19.32 4.11
C ARG A 517 -11.92 20.81 4.28
N THR A 518 -11.79 21.51 3.15
CA THR A 518 -11.62 22.98 3.12
C THR A 518 -12.85 23.74 3.66
N ASP A 519 -13.98 23.07 3.87
CA ASP A 519 -15.19 23.59 4.52
C ASP A 519 -15.27 23.26 6.01
N GLN A 520 -14.33 22.47 6.54
CA GLN A 520 -14.31 22.02 7.94
C GLN A 520 -12.93 22.24 8.57
N ASN A 521 -12.40 23.46 8.47
CA ASN A 521 -11.11 23.85 9.07
C ASN A 521 -9.93 22.92 8.69
N ASN A 522 -9.96 22.37 7.47
CA ASN A 522 -8.93 21.47 6.93
C ASN A 522 -8.72 20.18 7.74
N ILE A 523 -9.74 19.67 8.43
CA ILE A 523 -9.67 18.30 8.95
C ILE A 523 -9.56 17.31 7.79
N ILE A 524 -8.90 16.17 8.05
CA ILE A 524 -8.93 15.04 7.12
C ILE A 524 -10.16 14.19 7.44
N ASP A 525 -11.04 14.03 6.46
CA ASP A 525 -12.33 13.34 6.58
C ASP A 525 -12.34 12.08 5.72
N VAL A 526 -12.65 10.94 6.33
CA VAL A 526 -12.80 9.63 5.68
C VAL A 526 -14.28 9.25 5.48
N ASN A 527 -15.18 10.23 5.56
CA ASN A 527 -16.63 10.07 5.48
C ASN A 527 -17.16 8.98 6.43
N GLY A 528 -16.72 9.04 7.69
CA GLY A 528 -17.04 8.03 8.70
C GLY A 528 -16.36 6.70 8.42
N VAL A 529 -17.12 5.73 7.90
CA VAL A 529 -16.67 4.34 7.68
C VAL A 529 -16.57 3.97 6.21
N ASN A 530 -16.70 4.94 5.29
CA ASN A 530 -16.77 4.65 3.86
C ASN A 530 -15.42 4.84 3.13
N ALA A 531 -14.50 5.63 3.65
CA ALA A 531 -13.20 5.90 3.03
C ALA A 531 -11.94 5.44 3.80
N PRO A 532 -11.97 4.84 5.02
CA PRO A 532 -10.76 4.35 5.68
C PRO A 532 -10.44 2.89 5.31
N ASP A 533 -10.24 2.62 4.02
CA ASP A 533 -10.11 1.26 3.45
C ASP A 533 -8.67 0.86 3.08
N GLY A 534 -7.68 1.68 3.41
CA GLY A 534 -6.30 1.53 2.95
C GLY A 534 -5.45 0.61 3.82
N VAL A 535 -4.37 0.08 3.22
CA VAL A 535 -3.23 -0.50 3.95
C VAL A 535 -2.15 0.53 4.27
N VAL A 536 -2.40 1.79 3.89
CA VAL A 536 -1.64 2.97 4.30
C VAL A 536 -2.61 4.16 4.47
N GLY A 537 -2.21 5.11 5.31
CA GLY A 537 -2.97 6.35 5.52
C GLY A 537 -3.02 7.27 4.29
N PRO A 538 -3.75 8.39 4.36
CA PRO A 538 -3.98 9.29 3.23
C PRO A 538 -2.69 9.90 2.65
N HIS A 539 -1.66 10.10 3.48
CA HIS A 539 -0.32 10.55 3.08
C HIS A 539 0.70 9.40 2.99
N ARG A 540 0.22 8.15 2.85
CA ARG A 540 0.99 6.90 2.72
C ARG A 540 1.72 6.49 4.00
N GLU A 541 1.19 6.89 5.15
CA GLU A 541 1.66 6.42 6.45
C GLU A 541 1.52 4.89 6.53
N LYS A 542 2.64 4.19 6.72
CA LYS A 542 2.68 2.73 6.72
C LYS A 542 2.25 2.17 8.07
N GLU A 543 1.19 1.38 8.06
CA GLU A 543 0.69 0.63 9.21
C GLU A 543 1.21 -0.82 9.25
N GLY A 544 0.80 -1.59 10.26
CA GLY A 544 1.24 -2.98 10.44
C GLY A 544 0.93 -3.90 9.25
N SER A 545 -0.22 -3.74 8.60
CA SER A 545 -0.60 -4.54 7.43
C SER A 545 0.38 -4.38 6.27
N PHE A 546 0.90 -3.17 6.00
CA PHE A 546 1.92 -2.95 4.97
C PHE A 546 3.12 -3.92 5.11
N TYR A 547 3.65 -4.06 6.32
CA TYR A 547 4.82 -4.91 6.57
C TYR A 547 4.46 -6.40 6.56
N ALA A 548 3.26 -6.76 7.01
CA ALA A 548 2.77 -8.13 6.94
C ALA A 548 2.62 -8.58 5.47
N LEU A 549 2.08 -7.72 4.61
CA LEU A 549 1.99 -7.95 3.16
C LEU A 549 3.38 -8.17 2.55
N ARG A 550 4.34 -7.32 2.89
CA ARG A 550 5.73 -7.45 2.44
C ARG A 550 6.33 -8.81 2.77
N GLU A 551 6.10 -9.33 3.98
CA GLU A 551 6.59 -10.66 4.37
C GLU A 551 5.85 -11.78 3.63
N ILE A 552 4.51 -11.78 3.66
CA ILE A 552 3.68 -12.86 3.11
C ILE A 552 3.87 -13.00 1.59
N PHE A 553 3.96 -11.87 0.89
CA PHE A 553 4.17 -11.82 -0.55
C PHE A 553 5.64 -11.87 -0.98
N SER A 554 6.59 -12.00 -0.04
CA SER A 554 8.01 -12.10 -0.37
C SER A 554 8.27 -13.15 -1.47
N PRO A 555 8.95 -12.79 -2.57
CA PRO A 555 9.39 -13.74 -3.58
C PRO A 555 10.55 -14.63 -3.09
N ILE A 556 11.14 -14.33 -1.93
CA ILE A 556 12.15 -15.16 -1.27
C ILE A 556 11.50 -15.68 0.00
N LYS A 557 11.00 -16.92 -0.03
CA LYS A 557 10.29 -17.49 1.12
C LYS A 557 11.23 -18.29 2.01
N ILE A 558 11.26 -17.92 3.28
CA ILE A 558 11.94 -18.63 4.37
C ILE A 558 10.89 -18.90 5.45
N ASP A 559 10.67 -20.17 5.76
CA ASP A 559 9.68 -20.62 6.77
C ASP A 559 10.30 -20.90 8.15
N MET A 560 11.58 -20.59 8.32
CA MET A 560 12.31 -20.81 9.56
C MET A 560 11.88 -19.80 10.63
N LYS A 561 11.18 -20.27 11.67
CA LYS A 561 10.72 -19.44 12.80
C LYS A 561 11.81 -19.17 13.84
N GLU A 562 12.68 -20.15 14.07
CA GLU A 562 13.84 -20.06 14.98
C GLU A 562 15.02 -20.85 14.42
N LEU A 563 16.23 -20.55 14.90
CA LEU A 563 17.42 -21.31 14.52
C LEU A 563 17.38 -22.72 15.14
N PRO A 564 17.59 -23.78 14.35
CA PRO A 564 17.72 -25.13 14.89
C PRO A 564 18.88 -25.24 15.90
N ALA A 565 18.74 -26.09 16.93
CA ALA A 565 19.77 -26.27 17.94
C ALA A 565 21.16 -26.66 17.37
N LYS A 566 21.20 -27.34 16.22
CA LYS A 566 22.42 -27.71 15.49
C LYS A 566 22.58 -26.92 14.19
N PHE A 567 22.19 -25.64 14.18
CA PHE A 567 22.28 -24.79 13.00
C PHE A 567 23.74 -24.65 12.52
N LYS A 568 23.96 -24.90 11.22
CA LYS A 568 25.28 -24.86 10.57
C LYS A 568 25.40 -23.71 9.55
N GLY A 569 24.55 -22.68 9.66
CA GLY A 569 24.55 -21.56 8.72
C GLY A 569 23.95 -21.91 7.34
N THR A 570 23.01 -22.86 7.28
CA THR A 570 22.30 -23.24 6.05
C THR A 570 20.81 -23.01 6.23
N ILE A 571 20.21 -22.21 5.36
CA ILE A 571 18.79 -21.82 5.41
C ILE A 571 18.07 -22.39 4.19
N PRO A 572 17.01 -23.20 4.37
CA PRO A 572 16.13 -23.59 3.28
C PRO A 572 15.43 -22.37 2.69
N VAL A 573 15.44 -22.24 1.36
CA VAL A 573 14.81 -21.13 0.63
C VAL A 573 13.93 -21.67 -0.48
N GLU A 574 12.75 -21.07 -0.65
CA GLU A 574 11.89 -21.25 -1.82
C GLU A 574 11.92 -19.97 -2.66
N ASN A 575 12.27 -20.11 -3.94
CA ASN A 575 12.21 -19.03 -4.91
C ASN A 575 10.78 -18.91 -5.43
N ARG A 576 10.07 -17.87 -5.01
CA ARG A 576 8.72 -17.51 -5.46
C ARG A 576 8.71 -16.36 -6.49
N TYR A 577 9.85 -16.01 -7.08
CA TYR A 577 9.89 -15.27 -8.34
C TYR A 577 9.41 -16.16 -9.49
N HIS A 578 8.79 -15.54 -10.49
CA HIS A 578 8.34 -16.21 -11.72
C HIS A 578 9.42 -16.21 -12.80
N TYR A 579 10.34 -15.23 -12.80
CA TYR A 579 11.35 -15.05 -13.85
C TYR A 579 12.79 -14.88 -13.32
N ASN A 580 12.97 -14.37 -12.11
CA ASN A 580 14.31 -14.17 -11.52
C ASN A 580 14.85 -15.43 -10.83
N ASN A 581 16.12 -15.74 -11.05
CA ASN A 581 16.87 -16.71 -10.26
C ASN A 581 17.42 -16.05 -8.99
N LEU A 582 17.53 -16.80 -7.88
CA LEU A 582 18.09 -16.24 -6.63
C LEU A 582 19.57 -15.87 -6.73
N ASN A 583 20.32 -16.35 -7.73
CA ASN A 583 21.69 -15.91 -7.95
C ASN A 583 21.79 -14.48 -8.52
N GLU A 584 20.68 -13.93 -9.03
CA GLU A 584 20.55 -12.52 -9.43
C GLU A 584 20.27 -11.60 -8.22
N CYS A 585 19.78 -12.17 -7.10
CA CYS A 585 19.51 -11.46 -5.86
C CYS A 585 20.77 -11.28 -4.99
N PHE A 586 20.67 -10.44 -3.96
CA PHE A 586 21.74 -10.20 -2.99
C PHE A 586 21.29 -10.58 -1.57
N PHE A 587 22.18 -11.21 -0.80
CA PHE A 587 21.93 -11.65 0.57
C PHE A 587 23.06 -11.18 1.49
N GLN A 588 22.70 -10.54 2.58
CA GLN A 588 23.64 -10.12 3.63
C GLN A 588 23.18 -10.70 4.97
N TRP A 589 24.13 -11.25 5.72
CA TRP A 589 23.89 -11.60 7.12
C TRP A 589 24.68 -10.69 8.05
N GLU A 590 24.12 -10.48 9.24
CA GLU A 590 24.71 -9.72 10.34
C GLU A 590 24.56 -10.50 11.64
N LEU A 591 25.62 -10.50 12.45
CA LEU A 591 25.60 -10.95 13.84
C LEU A 591 25.57 -9.71 14.71
N VAL A 592 24.55 -9.60 15.56
CA VAL A 592 24.23 -8.37 16.28
C VAL A 592 24.09 -8.63 17.77
N ASN A 593 24.37 -7.59 18.57
CA ASN A 593 24.04 -7.55 20.00
C ASN A 593 22.96 -6.51 20.26
N TYR A 594 21.93 -6.88 21.03
CA TYR A 594 20.80 -6.01 21.33
C TYR A 594 21.19 -4.93 22.35
N ARG A 595 20.60 -3.74 22.18
CA ARG A 595 20.68 -2.68 23.19
C ARG A 595 20.01 -3.12 24.49
N GLN A 596 20.51 -2.65 25.62
CA GLN A 596 20.02 -3.04 26.93
C GLN A 596 18.99 -2.04 27.50
N PRO A 597 18.17 -2.42 28.50
CA PRO A 597 17.34 -1.48 29.25
C PRO A 597 18.15 -0.30 29.79
N GLY A 598 17.54 0.88 29.83
CA GLY A 598 18.18 2.13 30.27
C GLY A 598 19.14 2.79 29.27
N GLU A 599 19.56 2.11 28.19
CA GLU A 599 20.29 2.78 27.10
C GLU A 599 19.41 3.80 26.36
N VAL A 600 20.02 4.87 25.87
CA VAL A 600 19.32 5.96 25.15
C VAL A 600 18.85 5.52 23.77
N PHE A 601 19.59 4.63 23.11
CA PHE A 601 19.29 4.20 21.74
C PHE A 601 18.63 2.82 21.70
N THR A 602 17.74 2.66 20.73
CA THR A 602 17.09 1.38 20.41
C THR A 602 17.90 0.58 19.38
N GLY A 603 17.37 -0.58 18.99
CA GLY A 603 17.95 -1.46 17.99
C GLY A 603 19.05 -2.38 18.51
N SER A 604 20.02 -2.65 17.65
CA SER A 604 21.15 -3.52 17.92
C SER A 604 22.43 -2.93 17.34
N THR A 605 23.57 -3.40 17.83
CA THR A 605 24.89 -3.08 17.29
C THR A 605 25.36 -4.22 16.40
N THR A 606 25.67 -3.93 15.14
CA THR A 606 26.25 -4.92 14.22
C THR A 606 27.69 -5.21 14.61
N MET A 607 27.94 -6.45 15.02
CA MET A 607 29.26 -6.91 15.48
C MET A 607 30.06 -7.54 14.34
N GLN A 608 29.37 -8.27 13.47
CA GLN A 608 29.93 -8.81 12.23
C GLN A 608 28.89 -8.73 11.13
N LYS A 609 29.34 -8.55 9.89
CA LYS A 609 28.49 -8.60 8.71
C LYS A 609 29.25 -9.20 7.54
N SER A 610 28.56 -9.96 6.69
CA SER A 610 29.12 -10.43 5.42
C SER A 610 28.03 -10.68 4.40
N ARG A 611 28.43 -10.66 3.13
CA ARG A 611 27.63 -11.14 2.02
C ARG A 611 27.61 -12.67 2.01
N ALA A 612 26.43 -13.25 1.89
CA ALA A 612 26.28 -14.68 1.57
C ALA A 612 26.40 -14.88 0.05
N THR A 613 26.90 -16.05 -0.36
CA THR A 613 26.88 -16.42 -1.78
C THR A 613 25.44 -16.69 -2.20
N SER A 614 24.91 -15.88 -3.11
CA SER A 614 23.55 -16.04 -3.63
C SER A 614 23.40 -17.42 -4.28
N PRO A 615 22.39 -18.22 -3.89
CA PRO A 615 22.24 -19.59 -4.37
C PRO A 615 21.62 -19.60 -5.77
N ALA A 616 22.07 -20.51 -6.63
CA ALA A 616 21.47 -20.70 -7.96
C ALA A 616 20.17 -21.52 -7.84
N VAL A 617 19.09 -20.87 -7.41
CA VAL A 617 17.76 -21.46 -7.31
C VAL A 617 16.89 -20.87 -8.40
N ALA A 618 16.50 -21.70 -9.37
CA ALA A 618 15.64 -21.31 -10.49
C ALA A 618 14.29 -20.74 -10.00
N PRO A 619 13.61 -19.92 -10.81
CA PRO A 619 12.24 -19.47 -10.52
C PRO A 619 11.33 -20.63 -10.12
N LEU A 620 10.46 -20.42 -9.13
CA LEU A 620 9.54 -21.44 -8.57
C LEU A 620 10.24 -22.68 -7.95
N GLY A 621 11.57 -22.65 -7.81
CA GLY A 621 12.37 -23.74 -7.26
C GLY A 621 12.59 -23.66 -5.74
N ARG A 622 13.22 -24.70 -5.19
CA ARG A 622 13.66 -24.76 -3.79
C ARG A 622 15.15 -25.06 -3.72
N GLY A 623 15.81 -24.56 -2.69
CA GLY A 623 17.23 -24.79 -2.48
C GLY A 623 17.68 -24.35 -1.10
N GLU A 624 18.98 -24.10 -0.98
CA GLU A 624 19.62 -23.75 0.29
C GLU A 624 20.51 -22.51 0.13
N LEU A 625 20.39 -21.58 1.07
CA LEU A 625 21.29 -20.45 1.24
C LEU A 625 22.35 -20.80 2.29
N LYS A 626 23.64 -20.72 1.92
CA LYS A 626 24.77 -21.00 2.82
C LYS A 626 25.42 -19.70 3.26
N LEU A 627 25.37 -19.41 4.55
CA LEU A 627 25.84 -18.16 5.15
C LEU A 627 27.35 -18.13 5.42
N LYS A 628 27.98 -19.29 5.65
CA LYS A 628 29.39 -19.41 6.08
C LYS A 628 29.69 -18.58 7.34
N LEU A 629 28.88 -18.80 8.39
CA LEU A 629 29.04 -18.11 9.67
C LEU A 629 30.39 -18.44 10.33
N PRO A 630 30.97 -17.50 11.10
CA PRO A 630 32.17 -17.77 11.90
C PRO A 630 31.88 -18.80 12.99
N LYS A 631 32.91 -19.48 13.52
CA LYS A 631 32.74 -20.51 14.56
C LYS A 631 32.10 -19.99 15.85
N ASN A 632 32.26 -18.71 16.14
CA ASN A 632 31.76 -18.04 17.34
C ASN A 632 30.42 -17.32 17.11
N TRP A 633 29.66 -17.65 16.06
CA TRP A 633 28.41 -16.96 15.74
C TRP A 633 27.38 -17.05 16.88
N GLN A 634 27.42 -18.12 17.67
CA GLN A 634 26.58 -18.24 18.84
C GLN A 634 26.91 -17.21 19.91
N ASP A 635 28.08 -16.56 19.93
CA ASP A 635 28.46 -15.61 21.00
C ASP A 635 27.75 -14.25 20.91
N TYR A 636 27.04 -14.00 19.81
CA TYR A 636 26.22 -12.79 19.58
C TYR A 636 24.76 -13.04 19.96
N ASP A 637 23.94 -12.00 20.09
CA ASP A 637 22.55 -12.15 20.53
C ASP A 637 21.62 -12.68 19.42
N ALA A 638 21.83 -12.21 18.18
CA ALA A 638 20.99 -12.58 17.04
C ALA A 638 21.73 -12.64 15.70
N LEU A 639 21.14 -13.40 14.78
CA LEU A 639 21.45 -13.44 13.36
C LEU A 639 20.37 -12.69 12.60
N VAL A 640 20.75 -11.65 11.87
CA VAL A 640 19.89 -10.92 10.95
C VAL A 640 20.25 -11.30 9.52
N LEU A 641 19.25 -11.60 8.69
CA LEU A 641 19.41 -11.86 7.26
C LEU A 641 18.59 -10.84 6.47
N SER A 642 19.23 -10.12 5.56
CA SER A 642 18.56 -9.22 4.62
C SER A 642 18.69 -9.78 3.20
N ALA A 643 17.59 -9.85 2.47
CA ALA A 643 17.56 -10.21 1.06
C ALA A 643 17.13 -9.03 0.20
N TYR A 644 17.76 -8.89 -0.96
CA TYR A 644 17.54 -7.78 -1.88
C TYR A 644 17.32 -8.31 -3.30
N ASP A 645 16.47 -7.63 -4.05
CA ASP A 645 16.14 -7.96 -5.44
C ASP A 645 17.32 -7.62 -6.38
N PRO A 646 17.26 -7.98 -7.68
CA PRO A 646 18.30 -7.63 -8.66
C PRO A 646 18.52 -6.12 -8.83
N GLN A 647 17.54 -5.29 -8.49
CA GLN A 647 17.60 -3.83 -8.49
C GLN A 647 18.14 -3.26 -7.16
N LYS A 648 18.53 -4.13 -6.22
CA LYS A 648 19.06 -3.82 -4.88
C LYS A 648 18.04 -3.19 -3.91
N ASN A 649 16.75 -3.31 -4.18
CA ASN A 649 15.72 -2.97 -3.20
C ASN A 649 15.63 -4.08 -2.15
N LEU A 650 15.41 -3.71 -0.89
CA LEU A 650 15.19 -4.68 0.17
C LEU A 650 13.90 -5.46 -0.10
N VAL A 651 13.99 -6.78 -0.18
CA VAL A 651 12.82 -7.67 -0.27
C VAL A 651 12.24 -7.84 1.13
N TYR A 652 13.05 -8.35 2.06
CA TYR A 652 12.66 -8.53 3.46
C TYR A 652 13.89 -8.76 4.35
N LYS A 653 13.70 -8.61 5.66
CA LYS A 653 14.70 -8.83 6.70
C LYS A 653 14.16 -9.80 7.74
N TRP A 654 14.90 -10.89 7.99
CA TRP A 654 14.62 -11.85 9.05
C TRP A 654 15.60 -11.67 10.20
N SER A 655 15.16 -11.97 11.43
CA SER A 655 15.97 -11.90 12.64
C SER A 655 15.68 -13.10 13.52
N TRP A 656 16.73 -13.77 13.99
CA TRP A 656 16.62 -14.93 14.89
C TRP A 656 17.62 -14.84 16.04
N LYS A 657 17.14 -15.07 17.26
CA LYS A 657 18.00 -15.22 18.45
C LYS A 657 18.96 -16.40 18.25
N THR A 658 20.22 -16.23 18.61
CA THR A 658 21.21 -17.33 18.61
C THR A 658 21.14 -18.18 19.89
N GLY A 659 20.55 -17.63 20.96
CA GLY A 659 20.49 -18.22 22.29
C GLY A 659 19.13 -18.08 22.97
N THR A 660 19.07 -18.44 24.25
CA THR A 660 17.85 -18.36 25.07
C THR A 660 17.62 -16.97 25.65
N ASN A 661 16.38 -16.65 26.03
CA ASN A 661 16.06 -15.42 26.76
C ASN A 661 16.85 -15.32 28.08
N THR A 662 17.08 -16.42 28.79
CA THR A 662 17.94 -16.44 29.99
C THR A 662 19.34 -15.87 29.73
N ARG A 663 19.92 -16.15 28.56
CA ARG A 663 21.23 -15.59 28.19
C ARG A 663 21.15 -14.10 27.91
N LEU A 664 20.13 -13.66 27.16
CA LEU A 664 19.90 -12.24 26.85
C LEU A 664 19.66 -11.42 28.13
N LEU A 665 19.12 -12.06 29.16
CA LEU A 665 18.82 -11.47 30.45
C LEU A 665 19.97 -11.59 31.47
N ARG A 666 21.09 -12.25 31.15
CA ARG A 666 22.18 -12.52 32.11
C ARG A 666 22.76 -11.26 32.73
N ASP A 667 22.87 -10.20 31.93
CA ASP A 667 23.49 -8.94 32.35
C ASP A 667 22.42 -7.91 32.80
N ILE A 668 21.14 -8.30 32.79
CA ILE A 668 19.98 -7.51 33.26
C ILE A 668 19.50 -8.02 34.62
N LEU A 669 19.28 -9.34 34.73
CA LEU A 669 18.82 -9.99 35.94
C LEU A 669 20.00 -10.22 36.89
N PRO A 670 19.77 -10.14 38.21
CA PRO A 670 20.83 -10.32 39.19
C PRO A 670 21.32 -11.76 39.21
N ALA A 671 22.64 -11.96 39.32
CA ALA A 671 23.19 -13.30 39.57
C ALA A 671 22.76 -13.81 40.96
N ALA A 672 22.49 -15.11 41.07
CA ALA A 672 22.19 -15.75 42.33
C ALA A 672 23.42 -15.71 43.27
N SER A 673 23.40 -14.77 44.21
CA SER A 673 24.28 -14.58 45.38
C SER A 673 25.71 -14.04 45.20
N LYS A 674 25.96 -12.89 45.84
CA LYS A 674 26.85 -12.73 47.02
C LYS A 674 26.53 -11.38 47.70
N GLN A 675 25.86 -11.45 48.86
CA GLN A 675 25.47 -10.35 49.76
C GLN A 675 24.78 -9.13 49.11
N SER A 676 23.45 -9.21 48.96
CA SER A 676 22.58 -8.03 48.83
C SER A 676 21.92 -7.69 50.17
N ALA A 677 21.45 -6.44 50.33
CA ALA A 677 20.78 -5.95 51.53
C ALA A 677 19.63 -6.87 51.99
N SER A 678 19.30 -6.86 53.29
CA SER A 678 18.14 -7.61 53.79
C SER A 678 16.84 -7.04 53.22
N VAL A 679 15.91 -7.92 52.83
CA VAL A 679 14.54 -7.53 52.45
C VAL A 679 13.74 -7.34 53.73
N ALA A 680 13.08 -6.20 53.89
CA ALA A 680 12.19 -5.94 55.02
C ALA A 680 10.76 -6.37 54.67
N ALA A 681 10.10 -7.11 55.56
CA ALA A 681 8.70 -7.47 55.45
C ALA A 681 7.91 -6.87 56.62
N THR A 682 6.82 -6.14 56.33
CA THR A 682 5.91 -5.59 57.35
C THR A 682 4.48 -6.00 57.05
N GLU A 683 3.75 -6.44 58.09
CA GLU A 683 2.41 -7.00 57.96
C GLU A 683 1.40 -6.22 58.81
N THR A 684 0.21 -5.99 58.25
CA THR A 684 -0.98 -5.46 58.93
C THR A 684 -2.17 -6.41 58.73
N ASP A 685 -3.34 -6.05 59.27
CA ASP A 685 -4.57 -6.83 59.07
C ASP A 685 -5.01 -6.91 57.60
N SER A 686 -4.67 -5.89 56.80
CA SER A 686 -5.11 -5.77 55.40
C SER A 686 -3.99 -5.91 54.37
N THR A 687 -2.74 -5.67 54.75
CA THR A 687 -1.61 -5.60 53.81
C THR A 687 -0.37 -6.36 54.29
N LEU A 688 0.38 -6.91 53.33
CA LEU A 688 1.75 -7.36 53.53
C LEU A 688 2.67 -6.56 52.61
N THR A 689 3.73 -5.97 53.13
CA THR A 689 4.63 -5.07 52.40
C THR A 689 6.03 -5.63 52.40
N LEU A 690 6.64 -5.74 51.21
CA LEU A 690 8.06 -6.07 51.04
C LEU A 690 8.83 -4.82 50.61
N GLN A 691 10.03 -4.64 51.15
CA GLN A 691 10.90 -3.51 50.81
C GLN A 691 12.37 -3.94 50.66
N ALA A 692 12.99 -3.58 49.54
CA ALA A 692 14.40 -3.79 49.29
C ALA A 692 14.94 -2.77 48.27
N ALA A 693 16.19 -2.32 48.44
CA ALA A 693 16.86 -1.39 47.52
C ALA A 693 16.04 -0.13 47.15
N GLY A 694 15.26 0.40 48.09
CA GLY A 694 14.39 1.57 47.88
C GLY A 694 13.02 1.26 47.25
N ILE A 695 12.84 0.05 46.70
CA ILE A 695 11.57 -0.42 46.14
C ILE A 695 10.66 -0.94 47.24
N THR A 696 9.37 -0.61 47.17
CA THR A 696 8.33 -1.13 48.06
C THR A 696 7.22 -1.77 47.23
N VAL A 697 6.75 -2.95 47.64
CA VAL A 697 5.60 -3.64 47.02
C VAL A 697 4.67 -4.13 48.11
N SER A 698 3.42 -3.67 48.09
CA SER A 698 2.38 -4.01 49.06
C SER A 698 1.32 -4.91 48.43
N PHE A 699 0.99 -6.00 49.10
CA PHE A 699 -0.02 -6.99 48.71
C PHE A 699 -1.27 -6.86 49.58
N ASN A 700 -2.44 -6.92 48.97
CA ASN A 700 -3.70 -6.96 49.71
C ASN A 700 -3.97 -8.39 50.19
N LYS A 701 -4.07 -8.59 51.51
CA LYS A 701 -4.28 -9.93 52.11
C LYS A 701 -5.67 -10.52 51.86
N LYS A 702 -6.64 -9.72 51.39
CA LYS A 702 -8.01 -10.15 51.06
C LYS A 702 -8.21 -10.51 49.60
N THR A 703 -7.35 -10.00 48.70
CA THR A 703 -7.48 -10.24 47.25
C THR A 703 -6.27 -10.94 46.63
N GLY A 704 -5.10 -10.89 47.28
CA GLY A 704 -3.84 -11.41 46.76
C GLY A 704 -3.20 -10.52 45.68
N GLU A 705 -3.79 -9.37 45.38
CA GLU A 705 -3.33 -8.43 44.36
C GLU A 705 -2.26 -7.48 44.91
N ILE A 706 -1.41 -6.99 44.02
CA ILE A 706 -0.54 -5.84 44.28
C ILE A 706 -1.42 -4.59 44.44
N GLN A 707 -1.31 -3.96 45.61
CA GLN A 707 -2.09 -2.80 46.02
C GLN A 707 -1.34 -1.48 45.87
N ASP A 708 -0.06 -1.44 46.25
CA ASP A 708 0.76 -0.22 46.19
C ASP A 708 2.20 -0.57 45.84
N VAL A 709 2.83 0.27 45.02
CA VAL A 709 4.22 0.13 44.59
C VAL A 709 4.93 1.47 44.73
N LYS A 710 6.16 1.43 45.26
CA LYS A 710 7.09 2.57 45.21
C LYS A 710 8.35 2.16 44.47
N GLY A 711 8.79 3.02 43.56
CA GLY A 711 10.00 2.81 42.78
C GLY A 711 11.27 2.96 43.62
N ASN A 712 12.42 2.70 43.01
CA ASN A 712 13.74 2.77 43.68
C ASN A 712 14.14 4.17 44.20
N SER A 713 13.47 5.23 43.76
CA SER A 713 13.58 6.59 44.34
C SER A 713 12.69 6.80 45.57
N GLY A 714 11.80 5.87 45.88
CA GLY A 714 10.77 5.98 46.92
C GLY A 714 9.46 6.61 46.45
N ASP A 715 9.39 7.06 45.19
CA ASP A 715 8.19 7.66 44.61
C ASP A 715 7.12 6.61 44.29
N LYS A 716 5.85 6.99 44.35
CA LYS A 716 4.73 6.10 44.07
C LYS A 716 4.68 5.77 42.57
N LEU A 717 4.50 4.48 42.26
CA LEU A 717 4.14 4.00 40.93
C LEU A 717 2.74 3.38 40.99
N SER A 718 1.84 3.82 40.12
CA SER A 718 0.44 3.38 40.09
C SER A 718 0.23 2.00 39.46
N PHE A 719 1.23 1.11 39.53
CA PHE A 719 1.17 -0.27 39.06
C PHE A 719 0.43 -1.14 40.09
N GLY A 720 -0.63 -1.83 39.68
CA GLY A 720 -1.37 -2.70 40.60
C GLY A 720 -2.60 -3.36 39.98
N LYS A 721 -3.60 -3.67 40.84
CA LYS A 721 -4.86 -4.35 40.46
C LYS A 721 -4.63 -5.63 39.67
N GLY A 722 -3.61 -6.37 40.08
CA GLY A 722 -3.21 -7.61 39.45
C GLY A 722 -2.18 -8.32 40.31
N PRO A 723 -1.79 -9.52 39.90
CA PRO A 723 -2.20 -10.22 38.70
C PRO A 723 -3.62 -10.77 38.77
N VAL A 724 -4.37 -10.60 37.68
CA VAL A 724 -5.69 -11.20 37.46
C VAL A 724 -5.60 -12.18 36.31
N LEU A 725 -6.16 -13.39 36.47
CA LEU A 725 -6.27 -14.37 35.38
C LEU A 725 -7.22 -13.84 34.30
N VAL A 726 -6.78 -13.80 33.04
CA VAL A 726 -7.56 -13.17 31.96
C VAL A 726 -8.64 -14.08 31.36
N SER A 727 -8.54 -15.39 31.56
CA SER A 727 -9.53 -16.37 31.09
C SER A 727 -9.53 -17.57 32.04
N GLY A 728 -10.73 -17.96 32.48
CA GLY A 728 -10.92 -18.92 33.56
C GLY A 728 -11.31 -18.26 34.88
N ASN A 729 -11.50 -19.07 35.91
CA ASN A 729 -11.90 -18.63 37.24
C ASN A 729 -10.72 -18.70 38.22
N ALA A 730 -10.57 -17.67 39.05
CA ALA A 730 -9.58 -17.64 40.12
C ALA A 730 -10.17 -16.95 41.35
N THR A 731 -10.59 -17.73 42.33
CA THR A 731 -11.10 -17.22 43.60
C THR A 731 -9.98 -17.24 44.64
N PHE A 732 -9.58 -16.08 45.14
CA PHE A 732 -8.54 -15.98 46.17
C PHE A 732 -8.96 -16.69 47.47
N THR A 733 -8.05 -17.47 48.05
CA THR A 733 -8.31 -18.26 49.29
C THR A 733 -7.35 -17.92 50.43
N GLY A 734 -6.19 -17.34 50.14
CA GLY A 734 -5.26 -16.94 51.20
C GLY A 734 -3.90 -16.51 50.67
N LEU A 735 -3.13 -15.88 51.56
CA LEU A 735 -1.79 -15.40 51.33
C LEU A 735 -0.89 -15.90 52.47
N LYS A 736 0.28 -16.43 52.13
CA LYS A 736 1.32 -16.87 53.08
C LYS A 736 2.61 -16.12 52.82
N HIS A 737 3.34 -15.83 53.89
CA HIS A 737 4.64 -15.18 53.87
C HIS A 737 5.69 -16.09 54.54
N ARG A 738 6.89 -16.16 53.97
CA ARG A 738 8.05 -16.79 54.59
C ARG A 738 9.35 -16.15 54.12
N THR A 739 10.38 -16.25 54.95
CA THR A 739 11.76 -15.91 54.60
C THR A 739 12.46 -17.09 53.94
N GLU A 740 13.19 -16.84 52.85
CA GLU A 740 14.13 -17.78 52.22
C GLU A 740 15.56 -17.19 52.24
N ALA A 741 16.60 -17.98 51.94
CA ALA A 741 18.00 -17.65 52.24
C ALA A 741 18.54 -16.33 51.63
N ASP A 742 17.87 -15.79 50.61
CA ASP A 742 18.28 -14.64 49.80
C ASP A 742 17.13 -13.65 49.52
N GLY A 743 15.97 -13.80 50.17
CA GLY A 743 14.82 -12.92 49.95
C GLY A 743 13.58 -13.28 50.76
N GLU A 744 12.52 -12.51 50.55
CA GLU A 744 11.20 -12.73 51.17
C GLU A 744 10.19 -13.23 50.14
N VAL A 745 9.39 -14.22 50.52
CA VAL A 745 8.47 -14.93 49.63
C VAL A 745 7.03 -14.75 50.06
N VAL A 746 6.19 -14.37 49.10
CA VAL A 746 4.73 -14.27 49.26
C VAL A 746 4.07 -15.25 48.31
N GLU A 747 3.27 -16.16 48.85
CA GLU A 747 2.50 -17.12 48.06
C GLU A 747 1.02 -16.86 48.22
N THR A 748 0.33 -16.63 47.11
CA THR A 748 -1.12 -16.51 47.07
C THR A 748 -1.75 -17.79 46.52
N SER A 749 -2.80 -18.25 47.18
CA SER A 749 -3.52 -19.49 46.88
C SER A 749 -4.89 -19.19 46.32
N TYR A 750 -5.32 -19.93 45.30
CA TYR A 750 -6.58 -19.73 44.61
C TYR A 750 -7.34 -21.04 44.44
N GLN A 751 -8.67 -20.96 44.44
CA GLN A 751 -9.56 -22.01 43.96
C GLN A 751 -9.93 -21.71 42.50
N GLY A 752 -9.85 -22.73 41.64
CA GLY A 752 -10.21 -22.63 40.22
C GLY A 752 -9.04 -22.99 39.30
N ASP A 753 -8.92 -22.25 38.21
CA ASP A 753 -7.99 -22.48 37.11
C ASP A 753 -6.58 -21.99 37.43
N LEU A 754 -6.46 -20.85 38.12
CA LEU A 754 -5.19 -20.38 38.67
C LEU A 754 -4.75 -21.29 39.82
N LYS A 755 -3.55 -21.86 39.73
CA LYS A 755 -3.04 -22.86 40.68
C LYS A 755 -2.18 -22.22 41.76
N THR A 756 -1.14 -21.50 41.35
CA THR A 756 -0.20 -20.89 42.28
C THR A 756 0.30 -19.55 41.75
N MET A 757 0.50 -18.59 42.64
CA MET A 757 1.31 -17.42 42.39
C MET A 757 2.29 -17.24 43.53
N ARG A 758 3.57 -17.14 43.18
CA ARG A 758 4.67 -17.04 44.11
C ARG A 758 5.52 -15.83 43.76
N TYR A 759 5.53 -14.85 44.66
CA TYR A 759 6.41 -13.71 44.61
C TYR A 759 7.65 -13.98 45.44
N LYS A 760 8.82 -13.61 44.93
CA LYS A 760 10.06 -13.54 45.71
C LYS A 760 10.71 -12.19 45.45
N MET A 761 10.86 -11.39 46.51
CA MET A 761 11.69 -10.19 46.45
C MET A 761 13.09 -10.52 46.94
N ASP A 762 14.09 -10.21 46.13
CA ASP A 762 15.49 -10.35 46.51
C ASP A 762 16.03 -9.03 47.10
N GLY A 763 17.13 -9.10 47.85
CA GLY A 763 17.74 -7.93 48.51
C GLY A 763 18.20 -6.79 47.60
N ASN A 764 18.26 -7.04 46.29
CA ASN A 764 18.59 -6.07 45.26
C ASN A 764 17.35 -5.33 44.68
N GLY A 765 16.15 -5.63 45.17
CA GLY A 765 14.90 -4.99 44.77
C GLY A 765 14.16 -5.65 43.61
N TRP A 766 14.70 -6.70 43.00
CA TRP A 766 13.97 -7.48 41.99
C TRP A 766 12.85 -8.29 42.62
N LEU A 767 11.67 -8.21 42.01
CA LEU A 767 10.50 -9.02 42.38
C LEU A 767 10.25 -10.06 41.29
N ARG A 768 10.49 -11.33 41.61
CA ARG A 768 10.17 -12.47 40.75
C ARG A 768 8.74 -12.95 41.03
N LEU A 769 7.94 -13.13 40.00
CA LEU A 769 6.63 -13.78 40.03
C LEU A 769 6.68 -15.08 39.23
N ASP A 770 6.53 -16.21 39.90
CA ASP A 770 6.25 -17.50 39.27
C ASP A 770 4.74 -17.78 39.38
N TYR A 771 4.08 -18.06 38.26
CA TYR A 771 2.67 -18.40 38.26
C TYR A 771 2.36 -19.63 37.43
N GLU A 772 1.33 -20.35 37.86
CA GLU A 772 0.82 -21.56 37.20
C GLU A 772 -0.70 -21.48 37.08
N PHE A 773 -1.25 -21.74 35.90
CA PHE A 773 -2.69 -21.85 35.68
C PHE A 773 -3.02 -23.00 34.73
N ALA A 774 -4.20 -23.59 34.88
CA ALA A 774 -4.77 -24.52 33.91
C ALA A 774 -5.65 -23.75 32.92
N ALA A 775 -5.58 -24.10 31.64
CA ALA A 775 -6.53 -23.60 30.64
C ALA A 775 -7.01 -24.76 29.76
N GLN A 776 -8.30 -24.75 29.43
CA GLN A 776 -8.95 -25.78 28.64
C GLN A 776 -9.99 -25.17 27.69
N GLY A 777 -9.98 -25.62 26.43
CA GLY A 777 -10.96 -25.28 25.42
C GLY A 777 -10.49 -24.19 24.46
N ASP A 778 -11.44 -23.57 23.78
CA ASP A 778 -11.21 -22.59 22.72
C ASP A 778 -11.28 -21.18 23.31
N LEU A 779 -10.12 -20.57 23.56
CA LEU A 779 -10.03 -19.27 24.25
C LEU A 779 -9.46 -18.17 23.33
N PRO A 780 -9.95 -16.93 23.42
CA PRO A 780 -9.40 -15.82 22.66
C PRO A 780 -7.98 -15.48 23.14
N PHE A 781 -7.70 -15.57 24.43
CA PHE A 781 -6.39 -15.28 25.01
C PHE A 781 -6.24 -16.02 26.35
N THR A 782 -5.02 -16.15 26.84
CA THR A 782 -4.70 -16.75 28.15
C THR A 782 -3.54 -16.00 28.79
N GLY A 783 -3.47 -15.99 30.13
CA GLY A 783 -2.42 -15.32 30.90
C GLY A 783 -2.90 -14.47 32.06
N ILE A 784 -2.11 -13.47 32.42
CA ILE A 784 -2.39 -12.58 33.55
C ILE A 784 -2.35 -11.12 33.15
N SER A 785 -3.03 -10.27 33.91
CA SER A 785 -3.12 -8.85 33.65
C SER A 785 -3.01 -8.01 34.91
N PHE A 786 -2.57 -6.77 34.69
CA PHE A 786 -2.41 -5.71 35.67
C PHE A 786 -3.07 -4.43 35.14
N THR A 787 -3.09 -3.39 35.97
CA THR A 787 -3.53 -2.06 35.57
C THR A 787 -2.44 -1.03 35.81
N TYR A 788 -2.28 -0.13 34.85
CA TYR A 788 -1.52 1.12 35.00
C TYR A 788 -2.34 2.30 34.43
N PRO A 789 -2.31 3.51 35.02
CA PRO A 789 -3.02 4.66 34.47
C PRO A 789 -2.42 5.08 33.12
N GLU A 790 -3.19 4.94 32.06
CA GLU A 790 -2.73 5.22 30.69
C GLU A 790 -2.28 6.68 30.51
N ASN A 791 -2.95 7.63 31.16
CA ASN A 791 -2.64 9.06 31.09
C ASN A 791 -1.28 9.43 31.72
N TYR A 792 -0.60 8.50 32.38
CA TYR A 792 0.75 8.69 32.93
C TYR A 792 1.85 8.17 32.01
N VAL A 793 1.50 7.47 30.93
CA VAL A 793 2.47 6.79 30.06
C VAL A 793 3.04 7.75 29.03
N LEU A 794 4.36 7.73 28.89
CA LEU A 794 5.10 8.51 27.89
C LEU A 794 5.55 7.63 26.71
N GLY A 795 5.80 6.35 26.95
CA GLY A 795 6.20 5.39 25.92
C GLY A 795 6.66 4.06 26.52
N ALA A 796 7.08 3.16 25.64
CA ALA A 796 7.58 1.84 26.01
C ALA A 796 8.71 1.43 25.09
N LYS A 797 9.75 0.81 25.66
CA LYS A 797 10.89 0.23 24.96
C LYS A 797 10.98 -1.24 25.30
N TRP A 798 11.20 -2.12 24.33
CA TRP A 798 11.21 -3.56 24.57
C TRP A 798 12.14 -4.31 23.64
N LEU A 799 12.62 -5.47 24.08
CA LEU A 799 13.21 -6.48 23.20
C LEU A 799 12.15 -7.52 22.87
N GLY A 800 11.81 -7.63 21.60
CA GLY A 800 10.77 -8.53 21.10
C GLY A 800 10.48 -8.28 19.63
N LYS A 801 9.37 -8.85 19.14
CA LYS A 801 8.85 -8.53 17.81
C LYS A 801 8.07 -7.22 17.83
N GLY A 802 8.40 -6.35 16.89
CA GLY A 802 7.81 -5.02 16.74
C GLY A 802 8.24 -4.32 15.44
N PRO A 803 8.03 -3.01 15.32
CA PRO A 803 7.41 -2.11 16.32
C PRO A 803 5.87 -2.05 16.25
N TYR A 804 5.26 -2.76 15.30
CA TYR A 804 3.80 -2.75 15.08
C TYR A 804 3.09 -3.84 15.90
N ARG A 805 1.82 -3.59 16.21
CA ARG A 805 0.95 -4.57 16.89
C ARG A 805 0.62 -5.75 15.98
N VAL A 806 0.47 -6.93 16.61
CA VAL A 806 0.12 -8.19 15.92
C VAL A 806 -1.23 -8.74 16.37
N TRP A 807 -1.75 -9.65 15.57
CA TRP A 807 -2.92 -10.49 15.90
C TRP A 807 -2.54 -11.95 15.69
N LYS A 808 -3.30 -12.89 16.26
CA LYS A 808 -3.01 -14.33 16.10
C LYS A 808 -2.88 -14.74 14.62
N ASN A 809 -3.76 -14.22 13.78
CA ASN A 809 -3.82 -14.45 12.34
C ASN A 809 -3.08 -13.38 11.50
N ARG A 810 -2.22 -12.59 12.14
CA ARG A 810 -1.27 -11.65 11.52
C ARG A 810 -0.04 -11.47 12.43
N LEU A 811 0.80 -12.50 12.48
CA LEU A 811 2.08 -12.47 13.21
C LEU A 811 3.26 -12.00 12.34
N GLN A 812 3.02 -11.87 11.04
CA GLN A 812 3.96 -11.42 10.02
C GLN A 812 4.12 -9.89 10.05
N GLY A 813 5.22 -9.40 9.48
CA GLY A 813 5.54 -7.99 9.30
C GLY A 813 6.38 -7.36 10.41
N VAL A 814 6.59 -8.09 11.51
CA VAL A 814 7.39 -7.65 12.65
C VAL A 814 8.68 -8.45 12.78
N THR A 815 9.74 -7.82 13.28
CA THR A 815 11.04 -8.49 13.48
C THR A 815 11.54 -8.35 14.90
N GLU A 816 12.33 -9.33 15.36
CA GLU A 816 12.95 -9.30 16.69
C GLU A 816 14.06 -8.24 16.74
N ASN A 817 13.86 -7.21 17.56
CA ASN A 817 14.83 -6.14 17.81
C ASN A 817 14.50 -5.43 19.14
N VAL A 818 15.31 -4.45 19.51
CA VAL A 818 14.93 -3.47 20.54
C VAL A 818 14.14 -2.35 19.87
N TRP A 819 12.87 -2.23 20.21
CA TRP A 819 11.94 -1.23 19.69
C TRP A 819 11.56 -0.23 20.78
N GLU A 820 11.17 0.97 20.40
CA GLU A 820 10.58 1.96 21.31
C GLU A 820 9.47 2.72 20.58
N ASN A 821 8.30 2.76 21.20
CA ASN A 821 7.16 3.53 20.73
C ASN A 821 6.86 4.61 21.78
N ALA A 822 6.79 5.87 21.32
CA ALA A 822 6.19 6.94 22.10
C ALA A 822 4.68 6.68 22.25
N TYR A 823 4.11 7.12 23.36
CA TYR A 823 2.67 7.01 23.58
C TYR A 823 1.91 7.76 22.48
N ASN A 824 0.95 7.07 21.86
CA ASN A 824 -0.08 7.64 21.00
C ASN A 824 -1.38 6.86 21.17
N ASN A 825 -2.50 7.46 20.78
CA ASN A 825 -3.82 6.82 20.78
C ASN A 825 -4.38 6.74 19.35
N THR A 826 -3.49 6.54 18.38
CA THR A 826 -3.89 6.43 16.97
C THR A 826 -4.81 5.24 16.77
N GLN A 827 -5.90 5.49 16.07
CA GLN A 827 -6.81 4.46 15.58
C GLN A 827 -6.56 4.33 14.08
N THR A 828 -6.24 3.12 13.63
CA THR A 828 -6.08 2.85 12.21
C THR A 828 -7.33 3.26 11.43
N GLY A 829 -7.14 3.91 10.28
CA GLY A 829 -8.22 4.46 9.46
C GLY A 829 -8.72 5.85 9.90
N ALA A 830 -8.23 6.39 11.01
CA ALA A 830 -8.69 7.67 11.54
C ALA A 830 -7.57 8.63 11.92
N ALA A 831 -7.85 9.93 11.77
CA ALA A 831 -6.92 10.97 12.18
C ALA A 831 -6.70 10.97 13.70
N PRO A 832 -5.47 11.18 14.20
CA PRO A 832 -4.22 11.29 13.43
C PRO A 832 -3.57 9.93 13.15
N TRP A 833 -3.06 9.71 11.93
CA TRP A 833 -2.34 8.50 11.50
C TRP A 833 -0.88 8.47 12.02
N ILE A 834 -0.70 8.36 13.33
CA ILE A 834 0.63 8.28 13.98
C ILE A 834 1.01 6.82 14.17
N TYR A 835 1.80 6.29 13.24
CA TYR A 835 2.32 4.94 13.31
C TYR A 835 3.82 4.90 13.72
N PRO A 836 4.28 3.83 14.39
CA PRO A 836 3.51 2.66 14.83
C PRO A 836 2.55 2.97 15.98
N GLU A 837 1.45 2.21 16.07
CA GLU A 837 0.52 2.33 17.19
C GLU A 837 1.22 1.95 18.50
N PHE A 838 0.99 2.73 19.56
CA PHE A 838 1.50 2.40 20.88
C PHE A 838 0.73 1.23 21.52
N LYS A 839 -0.59 1.24 21.35
CA LYS A 839 -1.49 0.27 21.97
C LYS A 839 -1.66 -0.96 21.09
N GLY A 840 -1.57 -2.15 21.66
CA GLY A 840 -1.51 -3.35 20.85
C GLY A 840 -1.10 -4.61 21.59
N TYR A 841 -1.13 -5.74 20.89
CA TYR A 841 -0.39 -6.93 21.28
C TYR A 841 0.98 -6.93 20.61
N PHE A 842 2.01 -7.26 21.38
CA PHE A 842 3.40 -7.39 20.92
C PHE A 842 3.92 -8.77 21.27
N ALA A 843 4.68 -9.38 20.37
CA ALA A 843 5.04 -10.80 20.46
C ALA A 843 6.48 -11.04 20.90
N ASP A 844 6.72 -12.21 21.48
CA ASP A 844 8.05 -12.73 21.85
C ASP A 844 8.86 -11.79 22.76
N ILE A 845 8.18 -11.08 23.66
CA ILE A 845 8.79 -10.11 24.57
C ILE A 845 9.77 -10.80 25.52
N THR A 846 11.02 -10.32 25.53
CA THR A 846 12.07 -10.75 26.46
C THR A 846 12.15 -9.81 27.66
N TRP A 847 12.07 -8.50 27.40
CA TRP A 847 11.92 -7.47 28.42
C TRP A 847 11.17 -6.25 27.87
N LEU A 848 10.52 -5.50 28.77
CA LEU A 848 9.73 -4.30 28.53
C LEU A 848 10.09 -3.23 29.58
N GLU A 849 10.60 -2.10 29.13
CA GLU A 849 10.81 -0.87 29.90
C GLU A 849 9.65 0.08 29.63
N MET A 850 8.87 0.39 30.67
CA MET A 850 7.80 1.39 30.62
C MET A 850 8.33 2.73 31.08
N ASN A 851 8.07 3.79 30.31
CA ASN A 851 8.42 5.16 30.64
C ASN A 851 7.17 5.96 30.98
N THR A 852 7.09 6.49 32.19
CA THR A 852 5.92 7.18 32.71
C THR A 852 6.33 8.46 33.43
N VAL A 853 5.35 9.34 33.71
CA VAL A 853 5.58 10.54 34.51
C VAL A 853 5.88 10.24 35.99
N GLU A 854 5.55 9.04 36.45
CA GLU A 854 5.82 8.59 37.83
C GLU A 854 7.18 7.87 37.96
N GLY A 855 7.88 7.64 36.84
CA GLY A 855 9.15 6.93 36.79
C GLY A 855 9.12 5.76 35.80
N LYS A 856 10.20 4.99 35.77
CA LYS A 856 10.33 3.83 34.90
C LYS A 856 10.10 2.55 35.67
N PHE A 857 9.61 1.52 34.99
CA PHE A 857 9.66 0.15 35.49
C PHE A 857 9.99 -0.82 34.37
N LEU A 858 10.66 -1.91 34.73
CA LEU A 858 11.14 -2.94 33.83
C LEU A 858 10.46 -4.26 34.17
N VAL A 859 9.98 -4.96 33.15
CA VAL A 859 9.47 -6.33 33.24
C VAL A 859 10.29 -7.22 32.31
N ALA A 860 10.71 -8.40 32.77
CA ALA A 860 11.48 -9.34 31.97
C ALA A 860 10.96 -10.78 32.15
N SER A 861 11.11 -11.61 31.12
CA SER A 861 10.76 -13.03 31.19
C SER A 861 11.83 -13.92 30.56
N PRO A 862 12.33 -14.94 31.29
CA PRO A 862 13.23 -15.94 30.71
C PRO A 862 12.49 -16.91 29.79
N ASP A 863 11.16 -16.92 29.81
CA ASP A 863 10.33 -17.81 28.98
C ASP A 863 10.18 -17.26 27.56
N LYS A 864 9.97 -18.14 26.60
CA LYS A 864 9.68 -17.78 25.19
C LYS A 864 8.18 -17.57 24.96
N GLY A 865 7.80 -16.91 23.87
CA GLY A 865 6.41 -16.82 23.45
C GLY A 865 5.53 -16.03 24.41
N LEU A 866 6.11 -15.02 25.08
CA LEU A 866 5.35 -14.06 25.88
C LEU A 866 4.81 -12.97 24.95
N PHE A 867 3.49 -12.79 24.97
CA PHE A 867 2.86 -11.63 24.39
C PHE A 867 2.63 -10.57 25.46
N VAL A 868 2.78 -9.30 25.11
CA VAL A 868 2.39 -8.19 25.96
C VAL A 868 1.25 -7.43 25.31
N ARG A 869 0.21 -7.12 26.08
CA ARG A 869 -0.80 -6.14 25.69
C ARG A 869 -0.49 -4.80 26.35
N LEU A 870 -0.31 -3.76 25.54
CA LEU A 870 -0.25 -2.38 26.00
C LEU A 870 -1.61 -1.71 25.81
N PHE A 871 -2.32 -1.50 26.91
CA PHE A 871 -3.55 -0.72 27.06
C PHE A 871 -4.74 -1.21 26.23
N ASP A 872 -5.85 -0.49 26.37
CA ASP A 872 -7.08 -0.80 25.67
C ASP A 872 -7.06 -0.17 24.27
N PHE A 873 -7.27 -1.01 23.26
CA PHE A 873 -7.35 -0.64 21.85
C PHE A 873 -8.34 -1.54 21.14
N TYR A 874 -8.81 -1.10 19.98
CA TYR A 874 -9.80 -1.84 19.22
C TYR A 874 -9.18 -2.34 17.93
N GLY A 875 -9.49 -3.60 17.59
CA GLY A 875 -9.07 -4.20 16.32
C GLY A 875 -10.04 -3.88 15.19
N LEU A 876 -11.32 -3.66 15.52
CA LEU A 876 -12.35 -3.18 14.61
C LEU A 876 -13.20 -2.12 15.31
N SER A 877 -13.46 -0.99 14.64
CA SER A 877 -14.32 0.06 15.18
C SER A 877 -15.80 -0.34 15.08
N GLY A 878 -16.56 -0.17 16.17
CA GLY A 878 -17.98 -0.54 16.27
C GLY A 878 -18.60 -0.19 17.63
N VAL A 879 -19.90 -0.45 17.82
CA VAL A 879 -20.63 -0.15 19.09
C VAL A 879 -20.05 -0.91 20.28
N LYS A 880 -19.39 -2.05 20.04
CA LYS A 880 -18.67 -2.85 21.03
C LYS A 880 -17.22 -3.09 20.58
N PRO A 881 -16.25 -3.10 21.51
CA PRO A 881 -14.89 -3.55 21.25
C PRO A 881 -14.86 -4.92 20.57
N SER A 882 -14.15 -5.04 19.44
CA SER A 882 -13.92 -6.32 18.77
C SER A 882 -12.45 -6.43 18.34
N PRO A 883 -11.76 -7.55 18.63
CA PRO A 883 -12.18 -8.61 19.57
C PRO A 883 -12.27 -8.06 21.01
N ALA A 884 -12.88 -8.83 21.91
CA ALA A 884 -12.87 -8.52 23.34
C ALA A 884 -11.42 -8.42 23.85
N LEU A 885 -11.20 -7.54 24.81
CA LEU A 885 -9.90 -7.37 25.44
C LEU A 885 -9.86 -8.04 26.82
N PRO A 886 -8.68 -8.48 27.29
CA PRO A 886 -8.49 -8.96 28.65
C PRO A 886 -8.88 -7.91 29.70
N VAL A 887 -9.30 -8.36 30.88
CA VAL A 887 -9.43 -7.49 32.06
C VAL A 887 -8.10 -6.80 32.40
N GLY A 888 -8.13 -5.66 33.10
CA GLY A 888 -6.96 -4.79 33.26
C GLY A 888 -6.56 -4.12 31.94
N ASN A 889 -5.39 -3.48 31.89
CA ASN A 889 -4.91 -2.79 30.69
C ASN A 889 -3.40 -2.95 30.44
N LEU A 890 -2.70 -3.79 31.22
CA LEU A 890 -1.32 -4.18 30.96
C LEU A 890 -1.20 -5.69 31.17
N SER A 891 -1.15 -6.45 30.08
CA SER A 891 -1.29 -7.91 30.14
C SER A 891 -0.05 -8.65 29.67
N PHE A 892 0.22 -9.78 30.30
CA PHE A 892 1.30 -10.73 30.00
C PHE A 892 0.63 -12.06 29.63
N LEU A 893 0.66 -12.40 28.34
CA LEU A 893 -0.22 -13.38 27.73
C LEU A 893 0.56 -14.51 27.07
N GLU A 894 0.06 -15.74 27.16
CA GLU A 894 0.53 -16.90 26.42
C GLU A 894 -0.07 -16.96 25.01
N THR A 895 -1.29 -16.46 24.87
CA THR A 895 -2.02 -16.45 23.60
C THR A 895 -2.80 -15.15 23.44
N ILE A 896 -2.96 -14.71 22.18
CA ILE A 896 -3.69 -13.50 21.78
C ILE A 896 -4.83 -13.86 20.83
N PRO A 897 -5.86 -13.00 20.68
CA PRO A 897 -7.01 -13.32 19.85
C PRO A 897 -6.70 -13.19 18.35
N PRO A 898 -7.40 -13.97 17.48
CA PRO A 898 -7.49 -13.64 16.06
C PRO A 898 -8.36 -12.39 15.85
N LEU A 899 -8.12 -11.70 14.75
CA LEU A 899 -8.94 -10.56 14.31
C LEU A 899 -9.91 -11.00 13.20
N GLY A 900 -11.14 -10.46 13.24
CA GLY A 900 -12.16 -10.65 12.21
C GLY A 900 -12.03 -9.62 11.09
N THR A 901 -13.05 -9.50 10.23
CA THR A 901 -13.09 -8.52 9.12
C THR A 901 -14.22 -7.51 9.21
N LYS A 902 -14.09 -6.39 8.49
CA LYS A 902 -15.11 -5.34 8.42
C LYS A 902 -15.32 -4.86 6.99
N LEU A 903 -16.60 -4.66 6.64
CA LEU A 903 -17.05 -4.07 5.39
C LEU A 903 -18.15 -3.05 5.69
N ALA A 904 -17.84 -1.77 5.54
CA ALA A 904 -18.69 -0.65 5.97
C ALA A 904 -19.13 -0.80 7.44
N LEU A 905 -20.43 -0.92 7.71
CA LEU A 905 -20.96 -1.09 9.08
C LEU A 905 -21.00 -2.56 9.53
N ASN A 906 -20.69 -3.51 8.66
CA ASN A 906 -20.78 -4.94 8.94
C ASN A 906 -19.45 -5.46 9.48
N ILE A 907 -19.41 -5.75 10.77
CA ILE A 907 -18.31 -6.44 11.43
C ILE A 907 -18.58 -7.95 11.35
N ASP A 908 -17.71 -8.70 10.68
CA ASP A 908 -17.66 -10.15 10.79
C ASP A 908 -16.64 -10.55 11.87
N ALA A 909 -17.15 -10.82 13.07
CA ALA A 909 -16.36 -11.31 14.20
C ALA A 909 -16.13 -12.83 14.14
N ASN A 910 -16.67 -13.55 13.16
CA ASN A 910 -16.43 -14.98 12.99
C ASN A 910 -15.08 -15.21 12.29
N THR A 911 -14.01 -15.08 13.07
CA THR A 911 -12.64 -15.20 12.58
C THR A 911 -12.33 -16.55 11.93
N LYS A 912 -13.03 -17.64 12.30
CA LYS A 912 -12.85 -18.98 11.71
C LYS A 912 -13.09 -19.00 10.19
N ASN A 913 -13.92 -18.08 9.67
CA ASN A 913 -14.14 -17.93 8.23
C ASN A 913 -12.88 -17.51 7.46
N LEU A 914 -11.87 -16.96 8.14
CA LEU A 914 -10.64 -16.47 7.53
C LEU A 914 -9.52 -17.54 7.48
N GLY A 915 -9.83 -18.79 7.84
CA GLY A 915 -8.92 -19.92 7.73
C GLY A 915 -8.36 -20.43 9.06
N PRO A 916 -7.56 -21.51 9.02
CA PRO A 916 -7.10 -22.22 10.21
C PRO A 916 -6.33 -21.36 11.22
N ASN A 917 -5.50 -20.41 10.77
CA ASN A 917 -4.76 -19.52 11.67
C ASN A 917 -5.67 -18.51 12.39
N SER A 918 -6.90 -18.36 11.92
CA SER A 918 -7.90 -17.43 12.45
C SER A 918 -8.88 -18.10 13.42
N GLU A 919 -8.71 -19.39 13.74
CA GLU A 919 -9.48 -20.03 14.81
C GLU A 919 -9.10 -19.50 16.19
N LEU A 920 -9.94 -19.74 17.21
CA LEU A 920 -9.57 -19.47 18.61
C LEU A 920 -8.40 -20.35 19.07
N ASN A 921 -7.78 -20.01 20.19
CA ASN A 921 -6.65 -20.79 20.70
C ASN A 921 -7.16 -22.07 21.36
N HIS A 922 -6.86 -23.20 20.71
CA HIS A 922 -7.09 -24.54 21.24
C HIS A 922 -6.09 -24.83 22.36
N VAL A 923 -6.47 -24.58 23.61
CA VAL A 923 -5.59 -24.77 24.78
C VAL A 923 -6.01 -25.97 25.62
N ASN A 924 -5.03 -26.72 26.10
CA ASN A 924 -5.25 -27.84 27.00
C ASN A 924 -4.00 -28.05 27.88
N GLY A 925 -4.17 -27.88 29.19
CA GLY A 925 -3.16 -28.26 30.18
C GLY A 925 -2.73 -27.12 31.10
N LEU A 926 -1.61 -27.35 31.79
CA LEU A 926 -1.00 -26.39 32.71
C LEU A 926 -0.01 -25.50 31.97
N SER A 927 -0.11 -24.19 32.21
CA SER A 927 0.88 -23.19 31.82
C SER A 927 1.65 -22.74 33.06
N LYS A 928 2.96 -22.56 32.89
CA LYS A 928 3.89 -22.04 33.91
C LYS A 928 4.71 -20.92 33.31
N ARG A 929 4.83 -19.80 34.02
CA ARG A 929 5.69 -18.70 33.61
C ARG A 929 6.35 -18.00 34.77
N THR A 930 7.45 -17.34 34.45
CA THR A 930 8.19 -16.45 35.33
C THR A 930 8.25 -15.04 34.74
N LEU A 931 7.89 -14.05 35.54
CA LEU A 931 8.09 -12.63 35.29
C LEU A 931 9.01 -12.03 36.36
N TYR A 932 9.91 -11.16 35.95
CA TYR A 932 10.75 -10.35 36.85
C TYR A 932 10.34 -8.90 36.72
N PHE A 933 10.11 -8.24 37.84
CA PHE A 933 9.78 -6.82 37.91
C PHE A 933 10.90 -6.07 38.61
N PHE A 934 11.26 -4.92 38.06
CA PHE A 934 12.08 -3.92 38.71
C PHE A 934 11.40 -2.56 38.61
N PHE A 935 10.96 -2.02 39.73
CA PHE A 935 10.27 -0.74 39.80
C PHE A 935 11.29 0.41 39.84
N GLY A 936 11.91 0.64 38.69
CA GLY A 936 12.97 1.61 38.44
C GLY A 936 13.76 1.20 37.21
N LEU A 937 15.04 1.62 37.14
CA LEU A 937 16.03 1.01 36.26
C LEU A 937 17.14 0.38 37.11
N PRO A 938 17.49 -0.90 36.89
CA PRO A 938 18.58 -1.54 37.61
C PRO A 938 19.91 -0.82 37.30
N LYS A 939 20.82 -0.73 38.29
CA LYS A 939 22.15 -0.16 38.05
C LYS A 939 22.91 -1.05 37.07
N SER A 940 23.21 -0.54 35.88
CA SER A 940 24.02 -1.24 34.89
C SER A 940 25.47 -1.38 35.38
N SER A 941 26.05 -2.56 35.25
CA SER A 941 27.47 -2.83 35.49
C SER A 941 28.38 -2.36 34.35
N ALA A 942 27.80 -1.89 33.24
CA ALA A 942 28.56 -1.44 32.07
C ALA A 942 29.07 0.00 32.26
N ALA A 943 30.37 0.21 32.00
CA ALA A 943 30.93 1.56 31.93
C ALA A 943 30.23 2.37 30.82
N PRO A 944 29.94 3.67 31.03
CA PRO A 944 29.35 4.51 30.00
C PRO A 944 30.24 4.48 28.75
N GLN A 945 29.70 3.92 27.66
CA GLN A 945 30.38 3.88 26.37
C GLN A 945 30.35 5.30 25.77
N PRO A 946 31.50 5.87 25.36
CA PRO A 946 31.51 7.16 24.71
C PRO A 946 30.68 7.11 23.41
N TYR A 947 29.85 8.14 23.21
CA TYR A 947 29.08 8.31 21.98
C TYR A 947 30.04 8.26 20.77
N LYS A 948 29.88 7.24 19.93
CA LYS A 948 30.43 7.24 18.57
C LYS A 948 29.34 7.72 17.64
N ALA A 949 29.57 8.84 16.98
CA ALA A 949 28.72 9.30 15.90
C ALA A 949 28.55 8.15 14.88
N PRO A 950 27.32 7.83 14.43
CA PRO A 950 27.10 6.87 13.37
C PRO A 950 27.94 7.27 12.14
N ALA A 951 28.40 6.27 11.38
CA ALA A 951 28.93 6.57 10.04
C ALA A 951 27.81 7.25 9.22
N LYS A 952 28.17 8.16 8.32
CA LYS A 952 27.22 8.96 7.50
C LYS A 952 26.19 8.11 6.73
N ASP A 953 26.47 6.82 6.56
CA ASP A 953 25.66 5.84 5.83
C ASP A 953 24.74 4.98 6.74
N GLU A 954 24.73 5.22 8.06
CA GLU A 954 23.86 4.53 9.05
C GLU A 954 22.77 5.45 9.64
N LEU A 955 22.68 6.68 9.13
CA LEU A 955 21.54 7.56 9.32
C LEU A 955 20.78 7.54 7.99
N PHE A 956 19.49 7.20 8.03
CA PHE A 956 18.54 7.03 6.92
C PHE A 956 18.38 5.60 6.40
#